data_AF-A0A960WQJ7-F1
#
_entry.id   AF-A0A960WQJ7-F1
#
_cell.length_a   1.000
_cell.length_b   1.000
_cell.length_c   1.000
_cell.angle_alpha   90.00
_cell.angle_beta   90.00
_cell.angle_gamma   90.00
#
_symmetry.space_group_name_H-M   'P 1'
#
loop_
_entity.id
_entity.type
_entity.pdbx_description
1 polymer ?
#
loop_
_entity_poly.entity_id
_entity_poly.type
_entity_poly.pdbx_seq_one_letter_code
_entity_poly.pdbx_strand_id
1 'polypeptide(L)'
;MNALFLLAAAAWVPFVAKAEMELVFRETFATTGQLDETRPGPHFATVRGVFHQRAGGPHLPGMVPASADLRPELLSPAALALLPETGGRFFLCGWYFFKSLQAHNARLLSISDSAGNPGPTIAVEHHSLSGGIAYGDLVPFSGNVLNRWIFLGIAVSFEGSRHGSVRYYAKFPGEPMVSWTGHDSGNLAIQRPGGVVVGVDTSNSAVRCRIGAPAVYRFENTNFSDIAYPADLLEPGTGLTWYCNPATGDDANDGTAPNRAWASVAKINEESANTGFFSADRAEEGDTLVIDTRETPLDAGGSALVVTTAGLNVRAAEGNEWIELKSHRSLPPDRWEPSGLPRVYLTTDTQLHVVAWEDDRFLNHARGADLASVAETLSNTPGSFWTDGTRLYLHPFDSTDPRTDGKCYERSHLIPEGAAVMLKAPDLHIRDLRAGKTCLARAEDGDAIGSYCLGNDGPMGRTRIAHCFFYYGSKHNIGLVQGGPGDDVLVEDVQCEQGSPYCGAGGQTVFVSFNHQPLDLGIVHRFHRCRTVANAGRIGSREGTMTSFYPVFYSHNLGNPEEPSQFDRFEFIDCDFGEGTVTGGAVKEVLVRGSTTGAFSFGAELTIERSRIQGPVAPAPDRSLTLRHSFLARSGMLTASPVSGRIDIQGCVLDGSTITSIQGGVHEAAFFTRAGPLEIVFRNNVAILPEAALGANLFSLLRHTDSLDFARNAYHLGGNRLVYQFHDGEGTAHHDFEEWQGIGFDEGSFEAADFGWDNYRPRPGSPLLDAGFEISPSEDFTGAHFLRRNDIGAFEGAAGRFDEWQFEHFSEAERENDDIAGPGGSLFEDGFSNLLKFGLGLPVRTPAQGHEIRWREESGQQWIEFTPSPHPRHLDWILEESADLESWEEVAGEALEISLSDPPTGLVRLPVVPGPDARFFRVKVRERQN
;
A
#
# COMPACT_ATOMS: atom_id res chain seq x y z
N MET A 1 58.49 -39.57 -9.52
CA MET A 1 58.94 -40.14 -10.81
C MET A 1 57.75 -40.05 -11.77
N ASN A 2 57.63 -38.93 -12.49
CA ASN A 2 58.00 -38.75 -13.91
C ASN A 2 56.84 -39.18 -14.83
N ALA A 3 56.30 -38.40 -15.75
CA ALA A 3 56.61 -37.04 -16.21
C ALA A 3 55.42 -36.49 -17.03
N LEU A 4 55.37 -35.15 -17.09
CA LEU A 4 54.63 -34.27 -18.00
C LEU A 4 54.27 -34.85 -19.38
N PHE A 5 53.02 -34.64 -19.80
CA PHE A 5 52.66 -34.37 -21.20
C PHE A 5 51.78 -33.11 -21.25
N LEU A 6 52.44 -31.97 -21.42
CA LEU A 6 51.86 -30.68 -21.80
C LEU A 6 51.59 -30.73 -23.31
N LEU A 7 50.33 -30.91 -23.70
CA LEU A 7 49.87 -30.69 -25.07
C LEU A 7 49.50 -29.21 -25.20
N ALA A 8 50.43 -28.44 -25.76
CA ALA A 8 50.23 -27.06 -26.16
C ALA A 8 49.23 -27.01 -27.34
N ALA A 9 47.95 -26.80 -27.03
CA ALA A 9 47.02 -26.26 -28.00
C ALA A 9 47.26 -24.75 -28.09
N ALA A 10 48.22 -24.36 -28.92
CA ALA A 10 48.33 -22.99 -29.40
C ALA A 10 47.10 -22.72 -30.29
N ALA A 11 46.00 -22.29 -29.66
CA ALA A 11 44.93 -21.62 -30.37
C ALA A 11 45.56 -20.35 -30.99
N TRP A 12 45.84 -20.42 -32.28
CA TRP A 12 45.99 -19.25 -33.13
C TRP A 12 44.65 -18.51 -33.08
N VAL A 13 44.46 -17.68 -32.05
CA VAL A 13 43.51 -16.57 -32.12
C VAL A 13 44.16 -15.62 -33.11
N PRO A 14 43.61 -15.43 -34.33
CA PRO A 14 44.10 -14.36 -35.16
C PRO A 14 43.96 -13.09 -34.33
N PHE A 15 45.07 -12.40 -34.08
CA PHE A 15 45.06 -10.99 -33.76
C PHE A 15 44.41 -10.31 -34.97
N VAL A 16 43.07 -10.31 -35.01
CA VAL A 16 42.33 -9.31 -35.75
C VAL A 16 42.69 -8.04 -35.02
N ALA A 17 43.62 -7.26 -35.60
CA ALA A 17 43.80 -5.89 -35.20
C ALA A 17 42.40 -5.28 -35.20
N LYS A 18 41.84 -5.00 -34.01
CA LYS A 18 40.64 -4.18 -33.89
C LYS A 18 41.03 -2.89 -34.57
N ALA A 19 40.50 -2.64 -35.77
CA ALA A 19 40.57 -1.32 -36.34
C ALA A 19 39.80 -0.42 -35.38
N GLU A 20 40.52 0.36 -34.59
CA GLU A 20 39.94 1.24 -33.60
C GLU A 20 39.41 2.49 -34.33
N MET A 21 38.15 2.82 -34.10
CA MET A 21 37.61 4.09 -34.55
C MET A 21 38.32 5.23 -33.79
N GLU A 22 38.75 6.26 -34.50
CA GLU A 22 39.42 7.43 -33.89
C GLU A 22 38.38 8.44 -33.40
N LEU A 23 38.41 8.80 -32.12
CA LEU A 23 37.49 9.80 -31.56
C LEU A 23 37.81 11.21 -32.09
N VAL A 24 36.81 11.86 -32.72
CA VAL A 24 36.91 13.25 -33.18
C VAL A 24 36.48 14.21 -32.08
N PHE A 25 35.28 14.00 -31.53
CA PHE A 25 34.78 14.71 -30.36
C PHE A 25 33.71 13.87 -29.66
N ARG A 26 33.49 14.16 -28.37
CA ARG A 26 32.41 13.59 -27.57
C ARG A 26 31.96 14.63 -26.55
N GLU A 27 30.67 14.88 -26.47
CA GLU A 27 30.12 15.71 -25.40
C GLU A 27 29.73 14.82 -24.22
N THR A 28 30.43 14.96 -23.10
CA THR A 28 30.01 14.37 -21.82
C THR A 28 29.30 15.44 -21.00
N PHE A 29 28.00 15.28 -20.78
CA PHE A 29 27.20 16.20 -19.96
C PHE A 29 27.67 16.17 -18.48
N ALA A 30 27.33 17.21 -17.70
CA ALA A 30 27.45 17.17 -16.25
C ALA A 30 26.12 16.74 -15.59
N THR A 31 26.12 16.58 -14.28
CA THR A 31 24.89 16.26 -13.53
C THR A 31 24.02 17.50 -13.24
N THR A 32 24.55 18.70 -13.49
CA THR A 32 23.95 19.97 -13.08
C THR A 32 24.11 21.05 -14.13
N GLY A 33 23.11 21.92 -14.27
CA GLY A 33 23.17 23.08 -15.15
C GLY A 33 22.43 22.85 -16.47
N GLN A 34 22.73 23.69 -17.46
CA GLN A 34 22.09 23.65 -18.77
C GLN A 34 23.06 24.07 -19.87
N LEU A 35 22.88 23.53 -21.08
CA LEU A 35 23.49 24.08 -22.29
C LEU A 35 22.42 24.85 -23.07
N ASP A 36 22.79 26.02 -23.56
CA ASP A 36 21.93 26.95 -24.30
C ASP A 36 22.77 27.73 -25.33
N GLU A 37 22.14 28.62 -26.12
CA GLU A 37 22.84 29.43 -27.13
C GLU A 37 24.02 30.23 -26.58
N THR A 38 23.96 30.62 -25.31
CA THR A 38 25.02 31.42 -24.65
C THR A 38 26.13 30.56 -24.05
N ARG A 39 25.84 29.29 -23.79
CA ARG A 39 26.74 28.29 -23.20
C ARG A 39 26.55 26.96 -23.91
N PRO A 40 27.01 26.83 -25.17
CA PRO A 40 26.76 25.65 -25.96
C PRO A 40 27.56 24.41 -25.47
N GLY A 41 28.58 24.61 -24.63
CA GLY A 41 29.48 23.54 -24.20
C GLY A 41 30.79 23.51 -25.00
N PRO A 42 31.72 22.61 -24.67
CA PRO A 42 33.04 22.54 -25.27
C PRO A 42 33.05 22.00 -26.71
N HIS A 43 32.09 21.15 -27.10
CA HIS A 43 32.08 20.50 -28.41
C HIS A 43 30.95 20.92 -29.34
N PHE A 44 29.96 21.68 -28.86
CA PHE A 44 28.92 22.25 -29.70
C PHE A 44 29.26 23.68 -30.12
N ALA A 45 29.12 23.97 -31.41
CA ALA A 45 29.27 25.31 -31.96
C ALA A 45 28.06 26.18 -31.66
N THR A 46 26.85 25.59 -31.73
CA THR A 46 25.61 26.25 -31.33
C THR A 46 24.67 25.24 -30.67
N VAL A 47 23.83 25.73 -29.76
CA VAL A 47 22.75 24.98 -29.13
C VAL A 47 21.49 25.83 -29.26
N ARG A 48 20.45 25.32 -29.90
CA ARG A 48 19.11 25.94 -29.95
C ARG A 48 18.25 25.28 -28.88
N GLY A 49 17.43 26.07 -28.15
CA GLY A 49 16.67 25.56 -27.00
C GLY A 49 17.58 25.30 -25.79
N VAL A 50 17.10 24.51 -24.82
CA VAL A 50 17.85 24.21 -23.60
C VAL A 50 18.05 22.70 -23.41
N PHE A 51 19.30 22.29 -23.22
CA PHE A 51 19.66 20.94 -22.78
C PHE A 51 19.78 20.94 -21.26
N HIS A 52 18.81 20.33 -20.57
CA HIS A 52 18.80 20.27 -19.11
C HIS A 52 19.70 19.13 -18.65
N GLN A 53 20.84 19.46 -18.04
CA GLN A 53 21.80 18.45 -17.59
C GLN A 53 21.26 17.71 -16.37
N ARG A 54 21.43 16.39 -16.35
CA ARG A 54 20.83 15.46 -15.38
C ARG A 54 21.79 14.32 -15.06
N ALA A 55 21.67 13.80 -13.84
CA ALA A 55 22.34 12.55 -13.49
C ALA A 55 21.72 11.33 -14.18
N GLY A 56 22.53 10.28 -14.31
CA GLY A 56 22.21 9.07 -15.05
C GLY A 56 22.56 9.20 -16.53
N GLY A 57 22.86 8.08 -17.18
CA GLY A 57 23.30 8.04 -18.57
C GLY A 57 24.65 7.33 -18.75
N PRO A 58 25.15 7.25 -19.99
CA PRO A 58 26.45 6.69 -20.28
C PRO A 58 27.57 7.57 -19.70
N HIS A 59 28.73 6.98 -19.42
CA HIS A 59 29.86 7.71 -18.86
C HIS A 59 31.20 7.06 -19.19
N LEU A 60 32.28 7.79 -18.93
CA LEU A 60 33.63 7.25 -18.96
C LEU A 60 34.01 6.65 -17.61
N PRO A 61 34.98 5.71 -17.56
CA PRO A 61 35.54 5.23 -16.31
C PRO A 61 36.00 6.40 -15.40
N GLY A 62 35.50 6.44 -14.17
CA GLY A 62 35.83 7.48 -13.19
C GLY A 62 35.03 8.78 -13.31
N MET A 63 34.08 8.89 -14.26
CA MET A 63 33.15 10.01 -14.35
C MET A 63 31.78 9.66 -13.75
N VAL A 64 31.05 10.69 -13.30
CA VAL A 64 29.67 10.51 -12.83
C VAL A 64 28.73 10.31 -14.03
N PRO A 65 27.82 9.31 -14.01
CA PRO A 65 26.79 9.13 -15.03
C PRO A 65 25.96 10.39 -15.25
N ALA A 66 25.90 10.87 -16.49
CA ALA A 66 25.21 12.10 -16.84
C ALA A 66 24.61 12.08 -18.26
N SER A 67 23.52 12.83 -18.43
CA SER A 67 22.77 12.98 -19.67
C SER A 67 22.12 14.36 -19.74
N ALA A 68 21.52 14.70 -20.88
CA ALA A 68 20.69 15.87 -21.04
C ALA A 68 19.25 15.47 -21.36
N ASP A 69 18.31 16.01 -20.60
CA ASP A 69 16.88 15.90 -20.87
C ASP A 69 16.46 16.91 -21.95
N LEU A 70 15.73 16.41 -22.95
CA LEU A 70 15.29 17.14 -24.13
C LEU A 70 13.79 17.43 -23.97
N ARG A 71 13.49 18.42 -23.11
CA ARG A 71 12.11 18.79 -22.78
C ARG A 71 11.41 19.45 -23.96
N PRO A 72 10.09 19.25 -24.12
CA PRO A 72 9.30 20.05 -25.06
C PRO A 72 9.28 21.51 -24.60
N GLU A 73 10.04 22.36 -25.29
CA GLU A 73 10.08 23.80 -25.08
C GLU A 73 9.54 24.55 -26.31
N LEU A 74 9.42 25.87 -26.23
CA LEU A 74 9.07 26.71 -27.39
C LEU A 74 10.05 26.51 -28.57
N LEU A 75 11.31 26.20 -28.27
CA LEU A 75 12.34 25.83 -29.25
C LEU A 75 12.87 24.43 -28.91
N SER A 76 12.73 23.48 -29.83
CA SER A 76 13.20 22.11 -29.60
C SER A 76 14.73 22.06 -29.45
N PRO A 77 15.23 21.40 -28.38
CA PRO A 77 16.64 21.41 -28.03
C PRO A 77 17.46 20.64 -29.05
N ALA A 78 18.33 21.33 -29.79
CA ALA A 78 19.23 20.73 -30.78
C ALA A 78 20.59 21.44 -30.77
N ALA A 79 21.66 20.67 -30.87
CA ALA A 79 23.03 21.15 -30.89
C ALA A 79 23.68 20.86 -32.25
N LEU A 80 24.50 21.79 -32.72
CA LEU A 80 25.32 21.65 -33.92
C LEU A 80 26.79 21.56 -33.50
N ALA A 81 27.48 20.49 -33.91
CA ALA A 81 28.95 20.40 -33.85
C ALA A 81 29.53 20.49 -35.26
N LEU A 82 30.65 21.20 -35.40
CA LEU A 82 31.35 21.33 -36.68
C LEU A 82 32.28 20.15 -36.91
N LEU A 83 32.31 19.63 -38.13
CA LEU A 83 33.22 18.57 -38.51
C LEU A 83 34.57 19.17 -38.99
N PRO A 84 35.73 18.66 -38.54
CA PRO A 84 37.02 19.32 -38.76
C PRO A 84 37.55 19.26 -40.21
N GLU A 85 36.99 18.42 -41.10
CA GLU A 85 37.46 18.29 -42.50
C GLU A 85 36.33 17.96 -43.49
N THR A 86 36.53 18.33 -44.76
CA THR A 86 35.59 18.00 -45.87
C THR A 86 36.00 16.72 -46.60
N GLY A 87 35.19 15.68 -46.47
CA GLY A 87 35.39 14.37 -47.11
C GLY A 87 36.06 13.37 -46.16
N GLY A 88 35.36 12.29 -45.81
CA GLY A 88 35.86 11.31 -44.85
C GLY A 88 34.85 10.22 -44.53
N ARG A 89 35.22 9.30 -43.66
CA ARG A 89 34.38 8.23 -43.14
C ARG A 89 34.08 8.56 -41.68
N PHE A 90 32.80 8.70 -41.33
CA PHE A 90 32.38 9.18 -40.01
C PHE A 90 31.32 8.29 -39.38
N PHE A 91 31.43 8.06 -38.08
CA PHE A 91 30.41 7.44 -37.26
C PHE A 91 29.90 8.45 -36.23
N LEU A 92 28.69 8.95 -36.43
CA LEU A 92 27.98 9.79 -35.47
C LEU A 92 27.12 8.88 -34.59
N CYS A 93 27.20 9.01 -33.27
CA CYS A 93 26.40 8.19 -32.37
C CYS A 93 26.03 8.90 -31.06
N GLY A 94 25.12 8.31 -30.31
CA GLY A 94 24.77 8.74 -28.94
C GLY A 94 23.79 7.77 -28.29
N TRP A 95 23.69 7.83 -26.97
CA TRP A 95 22.65 7.12 -26.22
C TRP A 95 21.40 7.97 -26.12
N TYR A 96 20.24 7.33 -26.26
CA TYR A 96 18.94 7.95 -26.10
C TYR A 96 18.07 7.14 -25.15
N PHE A 97 17.28 7.82 -24.32
CA PHE A 97 16.22 7.21 -23.53
C PHE A 97 14.90 7.86 -23.94
N PHE A 98 13.94 7.10 -24.44
CA PHE A 98 12.66 7.65 -24.93
C PHE A 98 11.54 7.35 -23.95
N LYS A 99 10.77 8.37 -23.56
CA LYS A 99 9.49 8.18 -22.84
C LYS A 99 8.28 8.34 -23.75
N SER A 100 8.44 9.09 -24.85
CA SER A 100 7.42 9.28 -25.87
C SER A 100 8.08 9.47 -27.23
N LEU A 101 7.51 8.83 -28.26
CA LEU A 101 7.83 9.04 -29.67
C LEU A 101 6.76 9.87 -30.39
N GLN A 102 5.95 10.65 -29.68
CA GLN A 102 4.85 11.41 -30.31
C GLN A 102 5.37 12.57 -31.18
N ALA A 103 5.72 12.28 -32.44
CA ALA A 103 6.00 13.26 -33.47
C ALA A 103 5.69 12.75 -34.88
N HIS A 104 5.31 13.67 -35.76
CA HIS A 104 5.19 13.39 -37.19
C HIS A 104 6.56 13.36 -37.87
N ASN A 105 7.45 14.26 -37.47
CA ASN A 105 8.83 14.33 -37.92
C ASN A 105 9.64 14.99 -36.80
N ALA A 106 10.67 14.32 -36.28
CA ALA A 106 11.59 14.85 -35.28
C ALA A 106 12.98 14.26 -35.49
N ARG A 107 13.94 15.06 -35.95
CA ARG A 107 15.30 14.58 -36.20
C ARG A 107 16.09 14.46 -34.91
N LEU A 108 16.72 13.31 -34.70
CA LEU A 108 17.45 12.98 -33.48
C LEU A 108 18.97 13.14 -33.65
N LEU A 109 19.47 12.51 -34.70
CA LEU A 109 20.86 12.55 -35.14
C LEU A 109 20.86 12.80 -36.64
N SER A 110 21.65 13.77 -37.11
CA SER A 110 21.80 14.01 -38.54
C SER A 110 23.20 14.47 -38.87
N ILE A 111 23.73 14.01 -39.99
CA ILE A 111 24.87 14.69 -40.64
C ILE A 111 24.30 15.83 -41.49
N SER A 112 24.92 17.00 -41.46
CA SER A 112 24.49 18.18 -42.22
C SER A 112 25.61 18.77 -43.07
N ASP A 113 25.25 19.54 -44.10
CA ASP A 113 26.20 20.35 -44.85
C ASP A 113 26.57 21.65 -44.10
N SER A 114 27.49 22.44 -44.68
CA SER A 114 27.94 23.71 -44.08
C SER A 114 26.85 24.78 -44.01
N ALA A 115 25.72 24.60 -44.70
CA ALA A 115 24.56 25.47 -44.64
C ALA A 115 23.50 24.93 -43.64
N GLY A 116 23.76 23.81 -42.98
CA GLY A 116 22.85 23.17 -42.03
C GLY A 116 21.78 22.30 -42.68
N ASN A 117 21.85 22.03 -43.99
CA ASN A 117 20.90 21.11 -44.63
C ASN A 117 21.19 19.67 -44.17
N PRO A 118 20.18 18.91 -43.75
CA PRO A 118 20.33 17.54 -43.27
C PRO A 118 20.57 16.56 -44.43
N GLY A 119 21.35 15.51 -44.16
CA GLY A 119 21.58 14.38 -45.05
C GLY A 119 21.16 13.07 -44.37
N PRO A 120 22.06 12.09 -44.17
CA PRO A 120 21.77 10.90 -43.37
C PRO A 120 21.28 11.25 -41.96
N THR A 121 20.11 10.73 -41.58
CA THR A 121 19.42 11.05 -40.33
C THR A 121 18.82 9.82 -39.67
N ILE A 122 18.79 9.85 -38.33
CA ILE A 122 17.87 9.06 -37.50
C ILE A 122 16.83 10.03 -36.97
N ALA A 123 15.56 9.69 -37.10
CA ALA A 123 14.44 10.55 -36.75
C ALA A 123 13.28 9.74 -36.18
N VAL A 124 12.37 10.42 -35.49
CA VAL A 124 11.04 9.90 -35.22
C VAL A 124 10.11 10.37 -36.34
N GLU A 125 9.56 9.43 -37.09
CA GLU A 125 8.63 9.69 -38.19
C GLU A 125 7.37 8.85 -38.01
N HIS A 126 6.19 9.48 -38.10
CA HIS A 126 4.90 8.82 -37.86
C HIS A 126 4.88 8.00 -36.56
N HIS A 127 5.42 8.58 -35.48
CA HIS A 127 5.52 7.95 -34.15
C HIS A 127 6.45 6.72 -34.05
N SER A 128 7.28 6.48 -35.06
CA SER A 128 8.25 5.38 -35.10
C SER A 128 9.68 5.92 -35.21
N LEU A 129 10.63 5.24 -34.56
CA LEU A 129 12.05 5.52 -34.75
C LEU A 129 12.48 4.98 -36.13
N SER A 130 13.09 5.80 -36.97
CA SER A 130 13.46 5.45 -38.34
C SER A 130 14.84 6.01 -38.72
N GLY A 131 15.53 5.32 -39.62
CA GLY A 131 16.81 5.74 -40.20
C GLY A 131 16.74 5.83 -41.72
N GLY A 132 17.32 6.87 -42.29
CA GLY A 132 17.35 7.07 -43.74
C GLY A 132 18.01 8.37 -44.16
N ILE A 133 17.88 8.72 -45.43
CA ILE A 133 18.42 9.96 -45.99
C ILE A 133 17.33 11.03 -45.91
N ALA A 134 17.67 12.23 -45.44
CA ALA A 134 16.72 13.33 -45.34
C ALA A 134 16.01 13.59 -46.68
N TYR A 135 14.69 13.76 -46.61
CA TYR A 135 13.80 13.93 -47.77
C TYR A 135 13.65 12.69 -48.67
N GLY A 136 14.16 11.52 -48.25
CA GLY A 136 13.91 10.21 -48.85
C GLY A 136 13.11 9.29 -47.91
N ASP A 137 12.97 8.02 -48.30
CA ASP A 137 12.29 7.01 -47.49
C ASP A 137 13.09 6.68 -46.22
N LEU A 138 12.46 6.79 -45.06
CA LEU A 138 13.05 6.35 -43.80
C LEU A 138 12.59 4.92 -43.49
N VAL A 139 13.53 4.08 -43.07
CA VAL A 139 13.27 2.69 -42.70
C VAL A 139 13.05 2.59 -41.19
N PRO A 140 11.89 2.10 -40.73
CA PRO A 140 11.58 2.01 -39.30
C PRO A 140 12.43 0.96 -38.60
N PHE A 141 12.81 1.26 -37.36
CA PHE A 141 13.41 0.32 -36.43
C PHE A 141 12.30 -0.51 -35.76
N SER A 142 12.46 -1.83 -35.73
CA SER A 142 11.42 -2.76 -35.26
C SER A 142 11.44 -3.04 -33.76
N GLY A 143 12.44 -2.54 -33.02
CA GLY A 143 12.54 -2.76 -31.57
C GLY A 143 11.72 -1.77 -30.75
N ASN A 144 11.25 -2.20 -29.58
CA ASN A 144 10.60 -1.30 -28.62
C ASN A 144 11.66 -0.46 -27.89
N VAL A 145 11.61 0.86 -28.10
CA VAL A 145 12.59 1.82 -27.57
C VAL A 145 12.03 2.69 -26.44
N LEU A 146 10.74 2.54 -26.11
CA LEU A 146 10.14 3.29 -25.01
C LEU A 146 10.65 2.75 -23.68
N ASN A 147 10.88 3.66 -22.74
CA ASN A 147 11.26 3.39 -21.36
C ASN A 147 12.58 2.61 -21.23
N ARG A 148 13.44 2.64 -22.25
CA ARG A 148 14.73 1.95 -22.27
C ARG A 148 15.79 2.83 -22.92
N TRP A 149 17.03 2.66 -22.47
CA TRP A 149 18.18 3.25 -23.16
C TRP A 149 18.46 2.50 -24.46
N ILE A 150 18.79 3.24 -25.52
CA ILE A 150 19.23 2.70 -26.81
C ILE A 150 20.36 3.56 -27.36
N PHE A 151 21.44 2.93 -27.76
CA PHE A 151 22.52 3.55 -28.49
C PHE A 151 22.18 3.58 -29.97
N LEU A 152 22.25 4.77 -30.57
CA LEU A 152 21.94 5.03 -31.97
C LEU A 152 23.17 5.54 -32.69
N GLY A 153 23.38 5.10 -33.93
CA GLY A 153 24.54 5.52 -34.72
C GLY A 153 24.31 5.56 -36.22
N ILE A 154 24.99 6.49 -36.89
CA ILE A 154 25.00 6.69 -38.34
C ILE A 154 26.45 6.61 -38.81
N ALA A 155 26.80 5.56 -39.56
CA ALA A 155 28.10 5.45 -40.21
C ALA A 155 27.98 5.84 -41.68
N VAL A 156 28.81 6.77 -42.15
CA VAL A 156 28.80 7.25 -43.54
C VAL A 156 30.18 7.18 -44.15
N SER A 157 30.26 6.67 -45.37
CA SER A 157 31.45 6.67 -46.22
C SER A 157 31.15 7.45 -47.51
N PHE A 158 31.76 8.62 -47.69
CA PHE A 158 31.55 9.45 -48.88
C PHE A 158 32.36 8.93 -50.08
N GLU A 159 31.71 8.81 -51.23
CA GLU A 159 32.24 8.39 -52.55
C GLU A 159 32.25 9.59 -53.52
N GLY A 160 32.59 10.79 -53.02
CA GLY A 160 32.55 12.04 -53.77
C GLY A 160 31.84 13.16 -53.00
N SER A 161 31.30 14.14 -53.71
CA SER A 161 30.58 15.26 -53.08
C SER A 161 29.18 14.86 -52.62
N ARG A 162 28.36 14.25 -53.48
CA ARG A 162 26.95 13.95 -53.18
C ARG A 162 26.62 12.47 -52.97
N HIS A 163 27.58 11.59 -53.22
CA HIS A 163 27.36 10.14 -53.18
C HIS A 163 28.13 9.49 -52.05
N GLY A 164 27.57 8.41 -51.51
CA GLY A 164 28.26 7.57 -50.54
C GLY A 164 27.37 6.45 -50.05
N SER A 165 27.93 5.68 -49.13
CA SER A 165 27.26 4.57 -48.46
C SER A 165 26.96 4.95 -47.01
N VAL A 166 25.84 4.48 -46.48
CA VAL A 166 25.42 4.71 -45.09
C VAL A 166 24.91 3.43 -44.44
N ARG A 167 25.17 3.29 -43.14
CA ARG A 167 24.62 2.26 -42.26
C ARG A 167 24.09 2.88 -40.97
N TYR A 168 22.98 2.37 -40.49
CA TYR A 168 22.37 2.79 -39.23
C TYR A 168 22.47 1.66 -38.20
N TYR A 169 22.87 2.00 -36.99
CA TYR A 169 23.20 1.07 -35.92
C TYR A 169 22.39 1.33 -34.67
N ALA A 170 21.89 0.26 -34.06
CA ALA A 170 21.20 0.26 -32.78
C ALA A 170 21.89 -0.71 -31.80
N LYS A 171 21.84 -0.40 -30.51
CA LYS A 171 22.26 -1.29 -29.43
C LYS A 171 21.47 -0.99 -28.16
N PHE A 172 20.90 -2.02 -27.53
CA PHE A 172 20.40 -1.92 -26.16
C PHE A 172 21.54 -2.23 -25.15
N PRO A 173 21.42 -1.80 -23.87
CA PRO A 173 22.36 -2.21 -22.83
C PRO A 173 22.47 -3.74 -22.76
N GLY A 174 23.70 -4.26 -22.63
CA GLY A 174 24.00 -5.69 -22.61
C GLY A 174 23.90 -6.43 -23.96
N GLU A 175 23.29 -5.85 -24.98
CA GLU A 175 23.08 -6.49 -26.29
C GLU A 175 24.18 -6.14 -27.31
N PRO A 176 24.46 -6.97 -28.32
CA PRO A 176 25.40 -6.60 -29.39
C PRO A 176 24.87 -5.42 -30.22
N MET A 177 25.77 -4.59 -30.75
CA MET A 177 25.39 -3.54 -31.70
C MET A 177 25.10 -4.14 -33.07
N VAL A 178 23.95 -3.79 -33.65
CA VAL A 178 23.48 -4.33 -34.91
C VAL A 178 23.15 -3.20 -35.88
N SER A 179 23.43 -3.42 -37.18
CA SER A 179 22.91 -2.55 -38.23
C SER A 179 21.52 -3.01 -38.64
N TRP A 180 20.53 -2.10 -38.59
CA TRP A 180 19.15 -2.45 -38.97
C TRP A 180 18.79 -2.06 -40.40
N THR A 181 19.50 -1.09 -40.99
CA THR A 181 19.27 -0.64 -42.37
C THR A 181 20.50 0.08 -42.94
N GLY A 182 20.52 0.28 -44.25
CA GLY A 182 21.59 0.97 -44.97
C GLY A 182 21.26 1.29 -46.42
N HIS A 183 22.06 2.18 -47.00
CA HIS A 183 22.02 2.50 -48.43
C HIS A 183 23.43 2.41 -49.00
N ASP A 184 23.58 1.77 -50.16
CA ASP A 184 24.85 1.62 -50.86
C ASP A 184 24.92 2.59 -52.05
N SER A 185 26.02 3.35 -52.13
CA SER A 185 26.32 4.28 -53.24
C SER A 185 25.16 5.21 -53.65
N GLY A 186 24.40 5.71 -52.66
CA GLY A 186 23.23 6.57 -52.84
C GLY A 186 23.54 8.07 -52.82
N ASN A 187 22.59 8.90 -53.25
CA ASN A 187 22.67 10.35 -53.05
C ASN A 187 22.36 10.68 -51.59
N LEU A 188 23.32 11.27 -50.86
CA LEU A 188 23.23 11.55 -49.42
C LEU A 188 22.46 12.84 -49.08
N ALA A 189 21.84 13.49 -50.07
CA ALA A 189 21.11 14.77 -49.96
C ALA A 189 21.94 15.98 -49.49
N ILE A 190 23.24 15.80 -49.23
CA ILE A 190 24.19 16.86 -48.89
C ILE A 190 25.36 16.89 -49.88
N GLN A 191 25.92 18.09 -50.11
CA GLN A 191 27.03 18.26 -51.05
C GLN A 191 28.40 17.96 -50.46
N ARG A 192 28.59 18.21 -49.16
CA ARG A 192 29.78 17.91 -48.35
C ARG A 192 29.34 17.94 -46.88
N PRO A 193 29.90 17.07 -46.02
CA PRO A 193 29.66 17.18 -44.58
C PRO A 193 30.26 18.48 -44.06
N GLY A 194 29.48 19.24 -43.29
CA GLY A 194 29.90 20.49 -42.63
C GLY A 194 29.64 20.48 -41.12
N GLY A 195 28.68 19.69 -40.65
CA GLY A 195 28.42 19.52 -39.23
C GLY A 195 27.59 18.28 -38.92
N VAL A 196 27.31 18.10 -37.64
CA VAL A 196 26.37 17.11 -37.14
C VAL A 196 25.37 17.79 -36.20
N VAL A 197 24.10 17.41 -36.35
CA VAL A 197 23.00 17.84 -35.51
C VAL A 197 22.64 16.72 -34.55
N VAL A 198 22.50 17.07 -33.29
CA VAL A 198 22.23 16.16 -32.19
C VAL A 198 21.15 16.78 -31.29
N GLY A 199 20.07 16.05 -31.00
CA GLY A 199 18.99 16.53 -30.11
C GLY A 199 17.61 16.23 -30.69
N VAL A 200 16.69 17.19 -30.67
CA VAL A 200 15.38 17.13 -31.33
C VAL A 200 15.23 18.36 -32.22
N ASP A 201 15.42 18.20 -33.54
CA ASP A 201 15.38 19.32 -34.50
C ASP A 201 14.07 19.37 -35.30
N THR A 202 12.99 19.87 -34.71
CA THR A 202 11.71 20.22 -35.38
C THR A 202 10.80 21.13 -34.56
N SER A 203 9.89 21.89 -35.19
CA SER A 203 8.77 22.55 -34.49
C SER A 203 7.60 21.57 -34.27
N ASN A 204 6.94 21.63 -33.12
CA ASN A 204 5.73 20.85 -32.76
C ASN A 204 5.90 19.33 -32.51
N SER A 205 7.07 18.87 -32.05
CA SER A 205 7.26 17.47 -31.61
C SER A 205 6.98 17.30 -30.12
N ALA A 206 6.21 16.28 -29.73
CA ALA A 206 6.01 15.84 -28.34
C ALA A 206 6.92 14.66 -27.97
N VAL A 207 8.08 14.52 -28.65
CA VAL A 207 9.12 13.57 -28.28
C VAL A 207 9.67 13.97 -26.91
N ARG A 208 9.70 13.01 -25.99
CA ARG A 208 10.32 13.18 -24.66
C ARG A 208 11.46 12.21 -24.56
N CYS A 209 12.68 12.71 -24.55
CA CYS A 209 13.86 11.86 -24.51
C CYS A 209 15.03 12.47 -23.76
N ARG A 210 15.96 11.63 -23.32
CA ARG A 210 17.31 12.06 -22.93
C ARG A 210 18.30 11.71 -24.02
N ILE A 211 19.40 12.44 -24.01
CA ILE A 211 20.59 12.10 -24.76
C ILE A 211 21.81 11.99 -23.84
N GLY A 212 22.68 11.03 -24.12
CA GLY A 212 23.94 10.83 -23.41
C GLY A 212 25.11 10.58 -24.36
N ALA A 213 26.25 11.19 -24.04
CA ALA A 213 27.53 10.98 -24.73
C ALA A 213 27.49 11.03 -26.27
N PRO A 214 26.86 12.04 -26.91
CA PRO A 214 26.92 12.13 -28.36
C PRO A 214 28.38 12.32 -28.81
N ALA A 215 28.77 11.56 -29.83
CA ALA A 215 30.16 11.47 -30.26
C ALA A 215 30.26 11.29 -31.78
N VAL A 216 31.40 11.72 -32.32
CA VAL A 216 31.79 11.45 -33.69
C VAL A 216 33.14 10.75 -33.70
N TYR A 217 33.23 9.67 -34.48
CA TYR A 217 34.47 8.94 -34.73
C TYR A 217 34.80 8.91 -36.22
N ARG A 218 36.08 8.74 -36.54
CA ARG A 218 36.59 8.36 -37.86
C ARG A 218 36.83 6.86 -37.90
N PHE A 219 36.63 6.26 -39.07
CA PHE A 219 36.92 4.84 -39.30
C PHE A 219 37.56 4.62 -40.68
N GLU A 220 38.26 3.51 -40.87
CA GLU A 220 39.03 3.27 -42.08
C GLU A 220 38.31 2.37 -43.09
N ASN A 221 37.63 1.30 -42.69
CA ASN A 221 37.10 0.35 -43.67
C ASN A 221 35.83 0.81 -44.40
N THR A 222 35.86 0.78 -45.74
CA THR A 222 34.74 1.17 -46.63
C THR A 222 33.51 0.29 -46.50
N ASN A 223 33.67 -0.95 -46.04
CA ASN A 223 32.58 -1.90 -45.85
C ASN A 223 31.95 -1.84 -44.45
N PHE A 224 32.32 -0.84 -43.64
CA PHE A 224 31.85 -0.64 -42.26
C PHE A 224 32.22 -1.75 -41.26
N SER A 225 33.16 -2.64 -41.60
CA SER A 225 33.58 -3.75 -40.71
C SER A 225 34.28 -3.29 -39.42
N ASP A 226 34.71 -2.02 -39.35
CA ASP A 226 35.36 -1.43 -38.17
C ASP A 226 34.37 -0.76 -37.21
N ILE A 227 33.09 -0.66 -37.59
CA ILE A 227 32.09 0.00 -36.76
C ILE A 227 31.78 -0.89 -35.56
N ALA A 228 32.23 -0.44 -34.40
CA ALA A 228 32.04 -1.12 -33.12
C ALA A 228 31.48 -0.15 -32.07
N TYR A 229 30.94 -0.68 -30.98
CA TYR A 229 30.61 0.16 -29.83
C TYR A 229 31.91 0.71 -29.21
N PRO A 230 31.98 2.02 -28.84
CA PRO A 230 33.17 2.61 -28.25
C PRO A 230 33.59 1.87 -26.97
N ALA A 231 34.80 1.31 -26.95
CA ALA A 231 35.25 0.42 -25.87
C ALA A 231 35.45 1.12 -24.52
N ASP A 232 35.62 2.44 -24.54
CA ASP A 232 35.83 3.30 -23.37
C ASP A 232 34.53 3.87 -22.79
N LEU A 233 33.41 3.76 -23.53
CA LEU A 233 32.12 4.27 -23.09
C LEU A 233 31.38 3.20 -22.29
N LEU A 234 31.06 3.49 -21.05
CA LEU A 234 30.24 2.62 -20.21
C LEU A 234 28.76 2.86 -20.51
N GLU A 235 28.00 1.78 -20.54
CA GLU A 235 26.56 1.80 -20.77
C GLU A 235 25.82 2.51 -19.63
N PRO A 236 24.67 3.14 -19.91
CA PRO A 236 23.84 3.75 -18.87
C PRO A 236 23.27 2.68 -17.91
N GLY A 237 23.24 3.00 -16.61
CA GLY A 237 22.55 2.21 -15.58
C GLY A 237 21.23 2.86 -15.12
N THR A 238 20.32 2.04 -14.60
CA THR A 238 19.09 2.45 -13.88
C THR A 238 19.28 2.26 -12.37
N GLY A 239 18.24 2.54 -11.56
CA GLY A 239 18.29 2.31 -10.12
C GLY A 239 18.87 3.48 -9.34
N LEU A 240 18.67 4.70 -9.84
CA LEU A 240 19.11 5.91 -9.17
C LEU A 240 18.22 6.23 -7.96
N THR A 241 18.79 6.88 -6.95
CA THR A 241 18.03 7.42 -5.83
C THR A 241 17.87 8.93 -5.99
N TRP A 242 16.63 9.39 -5.88
CA TRP A 242 16.21 10.78 -5.98
C TRP A 242 15.65 11.23 -4.63
N TYR A 243 15.76 12.53 -4.34
CA TYR A 243 15.42 13.10 -3.05
C TYR A 243 14.47 14.29 -3.21
N CYS A 244 13.45 14.34 -2.37
CA CYS A 244 12.59 15.49 -2.15
C CYS A 244 12.53 15.81 -0.65
N ASN A 245 12.67 17.09 -0.30
CA ASN A 245 12.52 17.61 1.05
C ASN A 245 11.84 18.99 0.94
N PRO A 246 10.56 19.14 1.31
CA PRO A 246 9.84 20.41 1.21
C PRO A 246 10.34 21.52 2.16
N ALA A 247 11.10 21.18 3.22
CA ALA A 247 11.62 22.16 4.16
C ALA A 247 12.94 22.82 3.67
N THR A 248 13.82 22.03 3.03
CA THR A 248 15.19 22.47 2.69
C THR A 248 15.56 22.30 1.22
N GLY A 249 14.72 21.64 0.42
CA GLY A 249 14.94 21.40 -1.00
C GLY A 249 14.79 22.67 -1.86
N ASP A 250 15.20 22.54 -3.11
CA ASP A 250 15.04 23.55 -4.16
C ASP A 250 14.75 22.82 -5.49
N ASP A 251 13.69 23.21 -6.19
CA ASP A 251 13.30 22.59 -7.47
C ASP A 251 14.28 22.89 -8.62
N ALA A 252 15.24 23.80 -8.42
CA ALA A 252 16.39 23.99 -9.30
C ALA A 252 17.49 22.94 -9.10
N ASN A 253 17.45 22.15 -8.02
CA ASN A 253 18.40 21.07 -7.79
C ASN A 253 18.18 19.88 -8.72
N ASP A 254 19.18 19.01 -8.82
CA ASP A 254 19.08 17.78 -9.62
C ASP A 254 18.40 16.62 -8.88
N GLY A 255 18.16 16.73 -7.57
CA GLY A 255 17.48 15.70 -6.79
C GLY A 255 18.34 14.49 -6.42
N THR A 256 19.65 14.48 -6.70
CA THR A 256 20.48 13.25 -6.64
C THR A 256 21.13 12.97 -5.29
N ALA A 257 21.00 13.91 -4.35
CA ALA A 257 21.52 13.79 -2.99
C ALA A 257 20.59 14.52 -2.01
N PRO A 258 20.58 14.15 -0.70
CA PRO A 258 19.71 14.80 0.29
C PRO A 258 19.89 16.33 0.38
N ASN A 259 21.13 16.83 0.30
CA ASN A 259 21.44 18.27 0.31
C ASN A 259 21.16 18.97 -1.04
N ARG A 260 20.66 18.24 -2.02
CA ARG A 260 20.27 18.69 -3.36
C ARG A 260 18.89 18.14 -3.72
N ALA A 261 18.04 17.96 -2.71
CA ALA A 261 16.68 17.49 -2.88
C ALA A 261 15.81 18.55 -3.59
N TRP A 262 14.76 18.08 -4.26
CA TRP A 262 13.67 18.93 -4.74
C TRP A 262 12.76 19.37 -3.59
N ALA A 263 11.92 20.37 -3.81
CA ALA A 263 11.03 20.92 -2.80
C ALA A 263 9.55 20.53 -2.97
N SER A 264 9.08 20.28 -4.21
CA SER A 264 7.63 20.26 -4.48
C SER A 264 7.08 19.03 -5.21
N VAL A 265 5.78 18.80 -5.04
CA VAL A 265 5.00 17.83 -5.84
C VAL A 265 5.04 18.16 -7.33
N ALA A 266 4.96 19.45 -7.68
CA ALA A 266 5.00 19.88 -9.08
C ALA A 266 6.30 19.42 -9.76
N LYS A 267 7.43 19.48 -9.03
CA LYS A 267 8.70 18.99 -9.52
C LYS A 267 8.73 17.48 -9.69
N ILE A 268 8.24 16.72 -8.70
CA ILE A 268 8.13 15.26 -8.80
C ILE A 268 7.26 14.86 -10.00
N ASN A 269 6.11 15.51 -10.19
CA ASN A 269 5.21 15.25 -11.31
C ASN A 269 5.85 15.58 -12.66
N GLU A 270 6.59 16.70 -12.75
CA GLU A 270 7.34 17.07 -13.95
C GLU A 270 8.37 15.99 -14.31
N GLU A 271 9.19 15.57 -13.34
CA GLU A 271 10.24 14.58 -13.54
C GLU A 271 9.64 13.19 -13.82
N SER A 272 8.50 12.86 -13.20
CA SER A 272 7.75 11.64 -13.50
C SER A 272 7.11 11.65 -14.87
N ALA A 273 6.55 12.76 -15.35
CA ALA A 273 5.91 12.80 -16.67
C ALA A 273 6.92 12.86 -17.82
N ASN A 274 8.13 13.34 -17.54
CA ASN A 274 9.24 13.44 -18.49
C ASN A 274 10.29 12.37 -18.18
N THR A 275 11.52 12.56 -18.64
CA THR A 275 12.57 11.56 -18.49
C THR A 275 13.30 11.66 -17.15
N GLY A 276 12.72 12.28 -16.13
CA GLY A 276 13.35 12.52 -14.82
C GLY A 276 13.73 11.24 -14.09
N PHE A 277 12.88 10.23 -14.18
CA PHE A 277 13.10 8.88 -13.64
C PHE A 277 13.20 7.85 -14.75
N PHE A 278 14.04 6.84 -14.54
CA PHE A 278 14.14 5.69 -15.43
C PHE A 278 13.13 4.62 -15.05
N SER A 279 12.40 4.14 -16.05
CA SER A 279 11.46 3.03 -15.87
C SER A 279 12.21 1.70 -15.73
N ALA A 280 11.57 0.76 -15.06
CA ALA A 280 11.97 -0.64 -15.02
C ALA A 280 10.73 -1.54 -15.12
N ASP A 281 10.95 -2.79 -15.51
CA ASP A 281 9.88 -3.82 -15.60
C ASP A 281 9.46 -4.32 -14.21
N ARG A 282 10.22 -3.96 -13.16
CA ARG A 282 9.99 -4.31 -11.77
C ARG A 282 10.48 -3.21 -10.86
N ALA A 283 9.80 -3.02 -9.72
CA ALA A 283 10.19 -2.03 -8.74
C ALA A 283 11.62 -2.23 -8.24
N GLU A 284 12.08 -3.46 -7.99
CA GLU A 284 13.40 -3.75 -7.42
C GLU A 284 14.58 -3.29 -8.31
N GLU A 285 14.34 -3.11 -9.61
CA GLU A 285 15.33 -2.72 -10.61
C GLU A 285 15.21 -1.23 -11.01
N GLY A 286 14.14 -0.57 -10.58
CA GLY A 286 13.81 0.80 -10.92
C GLY A 286 14.39 1.83 -9.97
N ASP A 287 14.20 3.09 -10.35
CA ASP A 287 14.64 4.21 -9.53
C ASP A 287 13.88 4.27 -8.19
N THR A 288 14.49 4.92 -7.20
CA THR A 288 13.89 5.17 -5.88
C THR A 288 13.74 6.67 -5.65
N LEU A 289 12.54 7.13 -5.32
CA LEU A 289 12.24 8.46 -4.82
C LEU A 289 12.10 8.42 -3.29
N VAL A 290 12.98 9.14 -2.61
CA VAL A 290 12.97 9.33 -1.16
C VAL A 290 12.39 10.70 -0.83
N ILE A 291 11.32 10.72 -0.04
CA ILE A 291 10.66 11.96 0.38
C ILE A 291 10.84 12.14 1.88
N ASP A 292 11.44 13.27 2.27
CA ASP A 292 11.74 13.62 3.66
C ASP A 292 10.79 14.73 4.15
N THR A 293 9.75 14.35 4.88
CA THR A 293 8.74 15.28 5.42
C THR A 293 8.84 15.45 6.94
N ARG A 294 10.00 15.14 7.55
CA ARG A 294 10.16 15.20 9.02
C ARG A 294 9.91 16.58 9.60
N GLU A 295 10.28 17.62 8.87
CA GLU A 295 10.14 19.01 9.31
C GLU A 295 8.90 19.70 8.75
N THR A 296 8.47 19.35 7.55
CA THR A 296 7.35 20.00 6.85
C THR A 296 6.64 18.98 5.95
N PRO A 297 5.30 18.91 5.95
CA PRO A 297 4.55 18.08 5.02
C PRO A 297 4.80 18.47 3.56
N LEU A 298 4.73 17.50 2.66
CA LEU A 298 4.76 17.76 1.23
C LEU A 298 3.39 18.31 0.79
N ASP A 299 3.31 19.59 0.44
CA ASP A 299 2.06 20.23 0.02
C ASP A 299 1.74 19.91 -1.44
N ALA A 300 0.57 19.32 -1.69
CA ALA A 300 0.11 18.97 -3.03
C ALA A 300 -0.48 20.18 -3.78
N GLY A 301 -0.76 21.30 -3.11
CA GLY A 301 -1.11 22.58 -3.73
C GLY A 301 -2.41 22.56 -4.55
N GLY A 302 -3.31 21.59 -4.32
CA GLY A 302 -4.51 21.36 -5.13
C GLY A 302 -4.28 20.52 -6.39
N SER A 303 -3.09 19.96 -6.57
CA SER A 303 -2.78 18.90 -7.53
C SER A 303 -2.57 17.57 -6.80
N ALA A 304 -2.46 16.47 -7.54
CA ALA A 304 -2.05 15.17 -7.00
C ALA A 304 -0.53 15.00 -7.02
N LEU A 305 0.00 14.10 -6.18
CA LEU A 305 1.27 13.43 -6.43
C LEU A 305 1.03 12.35 -7.50
N VAL A 306 1.56 12.55 -8.71
CA VAL A 306 1.30 11.72 -9.88
C VAL A 306 2.52 10.90 -10.25
N VAL A 307 2.41 9.57 -10.14
CA VAL A 307 3.47 8.63 -10.50
C VAL A 307 3.17 8.03 -11.87
N THR A 308 4.03 8.31 -12.85
CA THR A 308 3.90 7.96 -14.28
C THR A 308 5.10 7.17 -14.81
N THR A 309 6.02 6.76 -13.93
CA THR A 309 7.22 5.99 -14.29
C THR A 309 7.06 4.57 -13.77
N ALA A 310 7.07 3.58 -14.68
CA ALA A 310 6.93 2.18 -14.32
C ALA A 310 8.13 1.70 -13.50
N GLY A 311 7.93 0.80 -12.53
CA GLY A 311 9.04 0.32 -11.70
C GLY A 311 9.52 1.32 -10.64
N LEU A 312 8.85 2.46 -10.43
CA LEU A 312 9.31 3.45 -9.45
C LEU A 312 9.05 2.98 -8.01
N ASN A 313 10.06 3.09 -7.15
CA ASN A 313 9.90 2.97 -5.70
C ASN A 313 9.71 4.35 -5.09
N VAL A 314 8.69 4.54 -4.25
CA VAL A 314 8.48 5.77 -3.47
C VAL A 314 8.45 5.41 -1.99
N ARG A 315 9.27 6.06 -1.18
CA ARG A 315 9.40 5.77 0.26
C ARG A 315 9.81 6.97 1.10
N ALA A 316 9.59 6.88 2.41
CA ALA A 316 10.10 7.87 3.35
C ALA A 316 11.63 7.84 3.46
N ALA A 317 12.20 8.97 3.86
CA ALA A 317 13.61 9.06 4.26
C ALA A 317 13.91 8.23 5.52
N GLU A 318 15.16 7.82 5.69
CA GLU A 318 15.57 7.06 6.89
C GLU A 318 15.33 7.90 8.16
N GLY A 319 14.72 7.29 9.17
CA GLY A 319 14.29 7.97 10.40
C GLY A 319 13.04 8.83 10.25
N ASN A 320 12.40 8.84 9.08
CA ASN A 320 11.05 9.36 8.88
C ASN A 320 10.06 8.19 8.81
N GLU A 321 9.04 8.18 9.66
CA GLU A 321 8.04 7.11 9.66
C GLU A 321 7.10 7.24 8.46
N TRP A 322 6.72 8.47 8.11
CA TRP A 322 5.72 8.78 7.09
C TRP A 322 6.17 9.88 6.14
N ILE A 323 5.85 9.73 4.86
CA ILE A 323 5.69 10.83 3.92
C ILE A 323 4.34 11.47 4.23
N GLU A 324 4.37 12.61 4.90
CA GLU A 324 3.18 13.40 5.22
C GLU A 324 2.76 14.24 4.01
N LEU A 325 1.71 13.81 3.30
CA LEU A 325 1.17 14.52 2.14
C LEU A 325 -0.01 15.41 2.56
N LYS A 326 0.14 16.72 2.36
CA LYS A 326 -0.92 17.70 2.61
C LYS A 326 -1.76 17.94 1.35
N SER A 327 -2.97 17.38 1.32
CA SER A 327 -3.96 17.52 0.23
C SER A 327 -5.15 18.42 0.56
N HIS A 328 -5.02 19.29 1.56
CA HIS A 328 -6.05 20.20 2.04
C HIS A 328 -5.48 21.61 2.26
N ARG A 329 -6.38 22.60 2.30
CA ARG A 329 -6.04 24.01 2.49
C ARG A 329 -6.25 24.42 3.93
N SER A 330 -5.25 25.05 4.54
CA SER A 330 -5.41 25.75 5.80
C SER A 330 -6.05 27.13 5.56
N LEU A 331 -6.99 27.51 6.42
CA LEU A 331 -7.73 28.78 6.37
C LEU A 331 -7.21 29.69 7.49
N PRO A 332 -6.21 30.54 7.22
CA PRO A 332 -5.52 31.29 8.25
C PRO A 332 -6.45 32.34 8.91
N PRO A 333 -6.23 32.66 10.19
CA PRO A 333 -7.10 33.56 10.97
C PRO A 333 -7.34 34.94 10.33
N ASP A 334 -6.36 35.47 9.62
CA ASP A 334 -6.38 36.80 9.00
C ASP A 334 -7.29 36.91 7.76
N ARG A 335 -7.78 35.77 7.23
CA ARG A 335 -8.67 35.73 6.06
C ARG A 335 -10.16 35.65 6.38
N TRP A 336 -10.52 35.57 7.66
CA TRP A 336 -11.92 35.47 8.07
C TRP A 336 -12.56 36.85 8.26
N GLU A 337 -13.84 36.94 7.92
CA GLU A 337 -14.67 38.14 8.02
C GLU A 337 -16.04 37.79 8.63
N PRO A 338 -16.71 38.68 9.39
CA PRO A 338 -18.10 38.47 9.76
C PRO A 338 -19.02 38.44 8.53
N SER A 339 -19.89 37.45 8.42
CA SER A 339 -20.76 37.28 7.24
C SER A 339 -22.05 38.10 7.23
N GLY A 340 -22.40 38.72 8.37
CA GLY A 340 -23.70 39.35 8.62
C GLY A 340 -24.75 38.39 9.20
N LEU A 341 -24.52 37.07 9.17
CA LEU A 341 -25.30 36.09 9.92
C LEU A 341 -24.74 35.92 11.35
N PRO A 342 -25.59 35.65 12.36
CA PRO A 342 -25.13 35.46 13.74
C PRO A 342 -24.09 34.33 13.86
N ARG A 343 -22.90 34.65 14.39
CA ARG A 343 -21.80 33.68 14.67
C ARG A 343 -21.27 32.93 13.45
N VAL A 344 -21.62 33.38 12.25
CA VAL A 344 -21.12 32.84 10.99
C VAL A 344 -20.08 33.79 10.42
N TYR A 345 -18.93 33.24 10.08
CA TYR A 345 -17.82 33.93 9.45
C TYR A 345 -17.69 33.45 8.02
N LEU A 346 -17.14 34.31 7.16
CA LEU A 346 -16.85 33.97 5.77
C LEU A 346 -15.39 34.20 5.44
N THR A 347 -14.92 33.49 4.44
CA THR A 347 -13.65 33.75 3.78
C THR A 347 -13.80 33.54 2.28
N THR A 348 -12.96 34.18 1.48
CA THR A 348 -12.98 34.00 0.01
C THR A 348 -12.48 32.60 -0.35
N ASP A 349 -13.29 31.82 -1.07
CA ASP A 349 -12.92 30.50 -1.56
C ASP A 349 -13.59 30.19 -2.89
N THR A 350 -12.82 29.78 -3.89
CA THR A 350 -13.31 29.61 -5.26
C THR A 350 -13.73 28.17 -5.60
N GLN A 351 -13.94 27.30 -4.61
CA GLN A 351 -14.31 25.89 -4.83
C GLN A 351 -15.74 25.60 -4.36
N LEU A 352 -16.56 25.06 -5.25
CA LEU A 352 -17.97 24.70 -4.98
C LEU A 352 -18.13 23.36 -4.25
N HIS A 353 -17.11 22.49 -4.32
CA HIS A 353 -17.16 21.13 -3.79
C HIS A 353 -16.26 20.99 -2.57
N VAL A 354 -16.78 21.56 -1.48
CA VAL A 354 -16.24 21.73 -0.12
C VAL A 354 -16.38 20.56 0.86
N VAL A 355 -15.37 20.25 1.65
CA VAL A 355 -15.55 19.81 3.05
C VAL A 355 -14.65 20.63 3.96
N ALA A 356 -15.11 20.94 5.17
CA ALA A 356 -14.37 21.71 6.16
C ALA A 356 -14.15 20.95 7.47
N TRP A 357 -13.04 21.26 8.15
CA TRP A 357 -12.66 20.75 9.47
C TRP A 357 -12.31 21.88 10.44
N GLU A 358 -12.62 21.68 11.73
CA GLU A 358 -12.20 22.53 12.87
C GLU A 358 -11.45 21.65 13.86
N ASP A 359 -10.14 21.87 13.99
CA ASP A 359 -9.22 21.03 14.77
C ASP A 359 -9.41 19.54 14.47
N ASP A 360 -9.33 19.18 13.19
CA ASP A 360 -9.55 17.84 12.63
C ASP A 360 -10.97 17.27 12.79
N ARG A 361 -11.94 18.01 13.33
CA ARG A 361 -13.33 17.53 13.45
C ARG A 361 -14.12 17.88 12.20
N PHE A 362 -14.83 16.92 11.61
CA PHE A 362 -15.75 17.18 10.50
C PHE A 362 -16.82 18.20 10.89
N LEU A 363 -17.01 19.26 10.09
CA LEU A 363 -18.15 20.16 10.25
C LEU A 363 -19.39 19.62 9.56
N ASN A 364 -20.57 19.95 10.06
CA ASN A 364 -21.82 19.65 9.39
C ASN A 364 -21.97 20.49 8.11
N HIS A 365 -22.24 19.85 6.97
CA HIS A 365 -22.48 20.56 5.72
C HIS A 365 -23.96 20.95 5.63
N ALA A 366 -24.27 22.24 5.74
CA ALA A 366 -25.63 22.73 5.50
C ALA A 366 -25.95 22.56 4.00
N ARG A 367 -27.19 22.17 3.67
CA ARG A 367 -27.57 21.79 2.29
C ARG A 367 -28.60 22.76 1.75
N GLY A 368 -28.34 23.33 0.59
CA GLY A 368 -29.26 24.25 -0.07
C GLY A 368 -28.65 24.91 -1.30
N ALA A 369 -29.51 25.46 -2.15
CA ALA A 369 -29.12 26.03 -3.45
C ALA A 369 -28.45 27.41 -3.33
N ASP A 370 -28.72 28.15 -2.25
CA ASP A 370 -28.17 29.48 -1.99
C ASP A 370 -28.03 29.80 -0.50
N LEU A 371 -27.32 30.89 -0.16
CA LEU A 371 -27.08 31.29 1.22
C LEU A 371 -28.39 31.54 1.98
N ALA A 372 -29.40 32.10 1.33
CA ALA A 372 -30.67 32.42 1.96
C ALA A 372 -31.40 31.15 2.42
N SER A 373 -31.32 30.07 1.63
CA SER A 373 -31.92 28.78 1.94
C SER A 373 -31.26 28.06 3.12
N VAL A 374 -29.99 28.34 3.43
CA VAL A 374 -29.23 27.70 4.52
C VAL A 374 -28.92 28.62 5.69
N ALA A 375 -29.23 29.92 5.60
CA ALA A 375 -28.83 30.94 6.59
C ALA A 375 -29.29 30.60 8.01
N GLU A 376 -30.52 30.12 8.16
CA GLU A 376 -31.07 29.72 9.47
C GLU A 376 -30.32 28.50 10.03
N THR A 377 -30.10 27.47 9.22
CA THR A 377 -29.35 26.27 9.62
C THR A 377 -27.92 26.62 10.04
N LEU A 378 -27.21 27.43 9.25
CA LEU A 378 -25.85 27.87 9.56
C LEU A 378 -25.80 28.66 10.88
N SER A 379 -26.73 29.60 11.08
CA SER A 379 -26.75 30.45 12.29
C SER A 379 -27.07 29.66 13.56
N ASN A 380 -27.88 28.61 13.45
CA ASN A 380 -28.39 27.85 14.61
C ASN A 380 -27.65 26.53 14.86
N THR A 381 -26.75 26.10 13.97
CA THR A 381 -26.00 24.84 14.09
C THR A 381 -24.51 25.12 14.26
N PRO A 382 -23.97 25.21 15.49
CA PRO A 382 -22.54 25.29 15.70
C PRO A 382 -21.80 24.10 15.06
N GLY A 383 -20.61 24.37 14.54
CA GLY A 383 -19.83 23.37 13.79
C GLY A 383 -20.41 23.06 12.42
N SER A 384 -20.97 24.05 11.73
CA SER A 384 -21.53 23.90 10.38
C SER A 384 -20.85 24.80 9.35
N PHE A 385 -20.93 24.43 8.08
CA PHE A 385 -20.40 25.22 6.97
C PHE A 385 -21.27 25.11 5.71
N TRP A 386 -21.07 26.03 4.79
CA TRP A 386 -21.64 26.03 3.43
C TRP A 386 -20.78 26.87 2.49
N THR A 387 -20.85 26.63 1.17
CA THR A 387 -20.15 27.45 0.17
C THR A 387 -21.01 27.74 -1.05
N ASP A 388 -20.88 28.95 -1.61
CA ASP A 388 -21.45 29.33 -2.90
C ASP A 388 -20.46 29.17 -4.08
N GLY A 389 -19.26 28.62 -3.82
CA GLY A 389 -18.17 28.53 -4.79
C GLY A 389 -17.38 29.82 -5.01
N THR A 390 -17.70 30.89 -4.27
CA THR A 390 -16.92 32.14 -4.20
C THR A 390 -16.51 32.51 -2.77
N ARG A 391 -17.29 32.06 -1.79
CA ARG A 391 -17.11 32.24 -0.36
C ARG A 391 -17.42 30.94 0.37
N LEU A 392 -16.67 30.69 1.44
CA LEU A 392 -16.95 29.66 2.42
C LEU A 392 -17.51 30.32 3.67
N TYR A 393 -18.67 29.89 4.12
CA TYR A 393 -19.36 30.33 5.32
C TYR A 393 -19.23 29.25 6.39
N LEU A 394 -18.86 29.62 7.62
CA LEU A 394 -18.58 28.68 8.71
C LEU A 394 -19.09 29.24 10.04
N HIS A 395 -19.76 28.38 10.83
CA HIS A 395 -20.10 28.61 12.23
C HIS A 395 -19.26 27.66 13.09
N PRO A 396 -18.29 28.15 13.88
CA PRO A 396 -17.45 27.30 14.74
C PRO A 396 -18.24 26.51 15.79
N PHE A 397 -17.73 25.36 16.25
CA PHE A 397 -18.40 24.51 17.25
C PHE A 397 -18.75 25.25 18.54
N ASP A 398 -17.87 26.14 18.99
CA ASP A 398 -18.07 26.92 20.23
C ASP A 398 -18.65 28.31 19.96
N SER A 399 -19.12 28.59 18.74
CA SER A 399 -19.57 29.91 18.31
C SER A 399 -18.51 31.02 18.53
N THR A 400 -17.24 30.66 18.47
CA THR A 400 -16.09 31.56 18.66
C THR A 400 -15.73 32.32 17.39
N ASP A 401 -14.85 33.32 17.51
CA ASP A 401 -14.35 34.07 16.37
C ASP A 401 -13.09 33.40 15.78
N PRO A 402 -13.13 32.84 14.55
CA PRO A 402 -12.01 32.11 13.95
C PRO A 402 -10.79 33.00 13.69
N ARG A 403 -10.91 34.33 13.82
CA ARG A 403 -9.79 35.27 13.72
C ARG A 403 -8.92 35.28 14.98
N THR A 404 -9.48 34.91 16.13
CA THR A 404 -8.82 35.10 17.44
C THR A 404 -8.95 33.92 18.39
N ASP A 405 -9.66 32.85 18.03
CA ASP A 405 -9.89 31.71 18.91
C ASP A 405 -8.72 30.72 18.98
N GLY A 406 -7.72 30.87 18.10
CA GLY A 406 -6.52 30.03 18.08
C GLY A 406 -6.73 28.63 17.52
N LYS A 407 -7.90 28.34 16.94
CA LYS A 407 -8.22 27.04 16.35
C LYS A 407 -7.69 26.90 14.92
N CYS A 408 -7.56 25.65 14.48
CA CYS A 408 -7.21 25.33 13.10
C CYS A 408 -8.47 25.10 12.27
N TYR A 409 -8.63 25.89 11.21
CA TYR A 409 -9.70 25.71 10.23
C TYR A 409 -9.12 25.30 8.89
N GLU A 410 -9.67 24.24 8.31
CA GLU A 410 -9.16 23.66 7.07
C GLU A 410 -10.30 23.26 6.16
N ARG A 411 -10.01 23.17 4.86
CA ARG A 411 -10.96 22.66 3.88
C ARG A 411 -10.27 21.81 2.82
N SER A 412 -11.01 20.92 2.17
CA SER A 412 -10.46 20.02 1.16
C SER A 412 -10.11 20.75 -0.13
N HIS A 413 -9.21 20.17 -0.93
CA HIS A 413 -8.99 20.62 -2.30
C HIS A 413 -9.80 19.75 -3.28
N LEU A 414 -10.51 20.39 -4.21
CA LEU A 414 -10.85 19.72 -5.46
C LEU A 414 -9.57 19.49 -6.26
N ILE A 415 -9.11 18.23 -6.30
CA ILE A 415 -7.93 17.80 -7.03
C ILE A 415 -8.37 17.32 -8.42
N PRO A 416 -7.90 17.93 -9.52
CA PRO A 416 -8.35 17.60 -10.87
C PRO A 416 -8.14 16.13 -11.26
N GLU A 417 -7.09 15.50 -10.76
CA GLU A 417 -6.80 14.09 -10.98
C GLU A 417 -7.74 13.15 -10.23
N GLY A 418 -8.50 13.65 -9.24
CA GLY A 418 -9.46 12.85 -8.47
C GLY A 418 -8.85 12.06 -7.30
N ALA A 419 -7.56 12.22 -7.00
CA ALA A 419 -6.94 11.64 -5.81
C ALA A 419 -5.76 12.48 -5.32
N ALA A 420 -5.39 12.41 -4.03
CA ALA A 420 -4.15 13.06 -3.55
C ALA A 420 -2.89 12.37 -4.09
N VAL A 421 -2.92 11.06 -4.25
CA VAL A 421 -1.89 10.26 -4.91
C VAL A 421 -2.52 9.54 -6.08
N MET A 422 -1.94 9.70 -7.27
CA MET A 422 -2.44 9.12 -8.52
C MET A 422 -1.38 8.25 -9.18
N LEU A 423 -1.64 6.95 -9.26
CA LEU A 423 -0.77 5.95 -9.87
C LEU A 423 -1.14 5.75 -11.34
N LYS A 424 -0.25 6.11 -12.27
CA LYS A 424 -0.48 6.07 -13.72
C LYS A 424 0.53 5.20 -14.47
N ALA A 425 1.21 4.31 -13.76
CA ALA A 425 2.19 3.42 -14.33
C ALA A 425 2.18 2.07 -13.60
N PRO A 426 2.59 1.00 -14.27
CA PRO A 426 2.63 -0.33 -13.68
C PRO A 426 3.89 -0.57 -12.82
N ASP A 427 3.89 -1.69 -12.12
CA ASP A 427 5.06 -2.27 -11.44
C ASP A 427 5.65 -1.35 -10.35
N LEU A 428 4.79 -0.59 -9.67
CA LEU A 428 5.20 0.39 -8.67
C LEU A 428 5.42 -0.23 -7.29
N HIS A 429 6.25 0.40 -6.48
CA HIS A 429 6.31 0.12 -5.05
C HIS A 429 6.16 1.42 -4.26
N ILE A 430 4.96 1.63 -3.72
CA ILE A 430 4.59 2.83 -3.00
C ILE A 430 4.50 2.50 -1.52
N ARG A 431 5.29 3.17 -0.68
CA ARG A 431 5.26 2.92 0.76
C ARG A 431 5.48 4.14 1.63
N ASP A 432 5.15 3.97 2.90
CA ASP A 432 5.33 4.96 3.96
C ASP A 432 4.49 6.23 3.72
N LEU A 433 3.34 6.13 3.05
CA LEU A 433 2.51 7.31 2.74
C LEU A 433 1.47 7.56 3.84
N ARG A 434 1.37 8.82 4.27
CA ARG A 434 0.24 9.32 5.04
C ARG A 434 -0.45 10.45 4.29
N ALA A 435 -1.70 10.21 3.86
CA ALA A 435 -2.46 11.19 3.09
C ALA A 435 -3.94 11.19 3.49
N GLY A 436 -4.58 12.37 3.45
CA GLY A 436 -5.97 12.47 3.83
C GLY A 436 -6.62 13.81 3.58
N LYS A 437 -7.83 13.99 4.11
CA LYS A 437 -8.68 15.20 3.94
C LYS A 437 -8.99 15.49 2.47
N THR A 438 -9.17 14.44 1.68
CA THR A 438 -9.52 14.55 0.25
C THR A 438 -11.04 14.56 0.03
N CYS A 439 -11.84 14.43 1.09
CA CYS A 439 -13.30 14.42 1.04
C CYS A 439 -13.89 15.66 0.32
N LEU A 440 -14.82 15.44 -0.60
CA LEU A 440 -15.55 16.50 -1.31
C LEU A 440 -17.05 16.23 -1.23
N ALA A 441 -17.86 17.28 -1.04
CA ALA A 441 -19.31 17.19 -1.07
C ALA A 441 -19.91 18.30 -1.95
N ARG A 442 -21.02 18.01 -2.64
CA ARG A 442 -21.75 19.02 -3.42
C ARG A 442 -22.50 19.97 -2.49
N ALA A 443 -22.40 21.28 -2.71
CA ALA A 443 -23.08 22.31 -1.93
C ALA A 443 -24.62 22.14 -1.90
N GLU A 444 -25.21 21.68 -3.00
CA GLU A 444 -26.67 21.60 -3.19
C GLU A 444 -27.36 20.49 -2.37
N ASP A 445 -26.78 19.29 -2.33
CA ASP A 445 -27.41 18.09 -1.73
C ASP A 445 -26.54 17.40 -0.68
N GLY A 446 -25.27 17.82 -0.54
CA GLY A 446 -24.29 17.24 0.35
C GLY A 446 -23.74 15.89 -0.12
N ASP A 447 -24.06 15.44 -1.33
CA ASP A 447 -23.58 14.15 -1.82
C ASP A 447 -22.06 14.19 -2.04
N ALA A 448 -21.38 13.12 -1.61
CA ALA A 448 -19.94 13.01 -1.73
C ALA A 448 -19.55 12.82 -3.20
N ILE A 449 -18.52 13.52 -3.67
CA ILE A 449 -18.01 13.40 -5.06
C ILE A 449 -16.75 12.55 -5.05
N GLY A 450 -16.48 11.80 -6.13
CA GLY A 450 -15.26 11.00 -6.27
C GLY A 450 -14.01 11.84 -6.02
N SER A 451 -13.29 11.50 -4.93
CA SER A 451 -11.97 12.02 -4.58
C SER A 451 -11.34 11.06 -3.58
N TYR A 452 -10.19 10.50 -3.95
CA TYR A 452 -9.51 9.45 -3.18
C TYR A 452 -8.28 9.99 -2.45
N CYS A 453 -7.83 9.30 -1.41
CA CYS A 453 -6.49 9.55 -0.89
C CYS A 453 -5.45 8.97 -1.85
N LEU A 454 -5.69 7.73 -2.32
CA LEU A 454 -4.92 7.09 -3.37
C LEU A 454 -5.86 6.53 -4.44
N GLY A 455 -5.55 6.81 -5.69
CA GLY A 455 -6.22 6.23 -6.86
C GLY A 455 -5.21 5.80 -7.92
N ASN A 456 -5.67 5.09 -8.94
CA ASN A 456 -4.90 4.81 -10.14
C ASN A 456 -5.66 5.17 -11.43
N ASP A 457 -4.92 5.33 -12.50
CA ASP A 457 -5.41 5.65 -13.85
C ASP A 457 -4.55 4.89 -14.86
N GLY A 458 -4.92 3.64 -15.12
CA GLY A 458 -4.25 2.73 -16.04
C GLY A 458 -3.82 1.39 -15.41
N PRO A 459 -3.12 0.54 -16.20
CA PRO A 459 -2.65 -0.77 -15.76
C PRO A 459 -1.67 -0.64 -14.60
N MET A 460 -1.83 -1.51 -13.61
CA MET A 460 -1.02 -1.54 -12.39
C MET A 460 0.15 -2.52 -12.48
N GLY A 461 0.13 -3.49 -13.41
CA GLY A 461 1.15 -4.54 -13.47
C GLY A 461 1.31 -5.22 -12.10
N ARG A 462 2.54 -5.41 -11.65
CA ARG A 462 2.87 -5.96 -10.32
C ARG A 462 3.15 -4.86 -9.31
N THR A 463 2.11 -4.15 -8.90
CA THR A 463 2.23 -3.01 -7.97
C THR A 463 2.07 -3.44 -6.51
N ARG A 464 2.93 -2.91 -5.64
CA ARG A 464 2.83 -3.04 -4.17
C ARG A 464 2.58 -1.68 -3.52
N ILE A 465 1.56 -1.60 -2.67
CA ILE A 465 1.25 -0.46 -1.81
C ILE A 465 1.42 -0.93 -0.37
N ALA A 466 2.43 -0.45 0.34
CA ALA A 466 2.82 -1.01 1.63
C ALA A 466 2.98 0.04 2.73
N HIS A 467 2.62 -0.28 3.98
CA HIS A 467 2.85 0.59 5.14
C HIS A 467 2.33 2.02 4.88
N CYS A 468 1.02 2.15 4.72
CA CYS A 468 0.34 3.41 4.36
C CYS A 468 -0.82 3.72 5.31
N PHE A 469 -1.07 5.00 5.59
CA PHE A 469 -2.23 5.46 6.35
C PHE A 469 -3.07 6.49 5.57
N PHE A 470 -4.33 6.16 5.30
CA PHE A 470 -5.24 7.01 4.54
C PHE A 470 -6.50 7.34 5.32
N TYR A 471 -6.88 8.61 5.38
CA TYR A 471 -7.99 9.06 6.22
C TYR A 471 -8.78 10.24 5.62
N TYR A 472 -10.04 10.43 6.01
CA TYR A 472 -10.90 11.50 5.49
C TYR A 472 -11.05 11.47 3.95
N GLY A 473 -11.21 10.27 3.38
CA GLY A 473 -11.53 10.08 1.97
C GLY A 473 -12.96 10.54 1.65
N SER A 474 -13.25 10.76 0.37
CA SER A 474 -14.59 11.15 -0.07
C SER A 474 -15.54 9.95 -0.13
N LYS A 475 -15.77 9.38 -1.32
CA LYS A 475 -16.43 8.08 -1.47
C LYS A 475 -15.51 6.94 -1.04
N HIS A 476 -14.22 7.03 -1.37
CA HIS A 476 -13.22 6.02 -1.07
C HIS A 476 -11.91 6.63 -0.56
N ASN A 477 -11.15 5.87 0.23
CA ASN A 477 -9.79 6.25 0.61
C ASN A 477 -8.80 5.72 -0.42
N ILE A 478 -8.89 4.43 -0.73
CA ILE A 478 -8.15 3.78 -1.81
C ILE A 478 -9.12 3.36 -2.91
N GLY A 479 -8.84 3.78 -4.14
CA GLY A 479 -9.52 3.31 -5.34
C GLY A 479 -8.57 2.60 -6.30
N LEU A 480 -8.68 1.27 -6.38
CA LEU A 480 -8.04 0.46 -7.42
C LEU A 480 -9.01 0.31 -8.60
N VAL A 481 -8.93 1.24 -9.54
CA VAL A 481 -9.84 1.40 -10.68
C VAL A 481 -9.16 1.05 -12.02
N GLN A 482 -9.89 0.47 -12.97
CA GLN A 482 -9.42 0.30 -14.36
C GLN A 482 -8.16 -0.59 -14.55
N GLY A 483 -8.08 -1.72 -13.86
CA GLY A 483 -6.97 -2.67 -14.05
C GLY A 483 -6.85 -3.20 -15.49
N GLY A 484 -5.62 -3.56 -15.88
CA GLY A 484 -5.27 -4.20 -17.14
C GLY A 484 -5.15 -5.73 -17.03
N PRO A 485 -4.98 -6.43 -18.17
CA PRO A 485 -4.80 -7.88 -18.18
C PRO A 485 -3.60 -8.34 -17.35
N GLY A 486 -3.83 -9.25 -16.41
CA GLY A 486 -2.79 -9.85 -15.58
C GLY A 486 -2.23 -8.95 -14.48
N ASP A 487 -2.89 -7.82 -14.17
CA ASP A 487 -2.51 -6.98 -13.04
C ASP A 487 -2.57 -7.78 -11.73
N ASP A 488 -1.55 -7.58 -10.90
CA ASP A 488 -1.37 -8.22 -9.60
C ASP A 488 -0.98 -7.16 -8.57
N VAL A 489 -1.97 -6.73 -7.78
CA VAL A 489 -1.81 -5.62 -6.83
C VAL A 489 -1.78 -6.17 -5.41
N LEU A 490 -0.68 -5.91 -4.69
CA LEU A 490 -0.55 -6.19 -3.27
C LEU A 490 -0.70 -4.91 -2.44
N VAL A 491 -1.71 -4.86 -1.59
CA VAL A 491 -1.92 -3.84 -0.57
C VAL A 491 -1.57 -4.46 0.78
N GLU A 492 -0.55 -3.95 1.47
CA GLU A 492 0.02 -4.61 2.64
C GLU A 492 0.31 -3.63 3.79
N ASP A 493 -0.03 -3.98 5.03
CA ASP A 493 0.19 -3.10 6.20
C ASP A 493 -0.45 -1.71 6.00
N VAL A 494 -1.63 -1.67 5.38
CA VAL A 494 -2.33 -0.42 5.05
C VAL A 494 -3.52 -0.21 5.97
N GLN A 495 -3.59 0.96 6.58
CA GLN A 495 -4.72 1.38 7.39
C GLN A 495 -5.52 2.46 6.66
N CYS A 496 -6.83 2.25 6.55
CA CYS A 496 -7.76 3.24 6.01
C CYS A 496 -8.86 3.53 7.02
N GLU A 497 -9.16 4.82 7.20
CA GLU A 497 -10.17 5.27 8.15
C GLU A 497 -11.03 6.45 7.66
N GLN A 498 -12.17 6.64 8.33
CA GLN A 498 -12.99 7.85 8.29
C GLN A 498 -13.33 8.27 6.86
N GLY A 499 -14.20 7.52 6.18
CA GLY A 499 -14.84 8.00 4.95
C GLY A 499 -15.68 9.28 5.19
N SER A 500 -16.30 9.82 4.16
CA SER A 500 -17.15 11.01 4.30
C SER A 500 -18.29 10.82 5.34
N PRO A 501 -18.76 11.84 6.07
CA PRO A 501 -19.99 11.72 6.86
C PRO A 501 -21.25 12.09 6.07
N TYR A 502 -21.13 12.49 4.79
CA TYR A 502 -22.21 13.16 4.05
C TYR A 502 -22.97 12.28 3.06
N CYS A 503 -22.52 11.04 2.79
CA CYS A 503 -23.19 10.18 1.81
C CYS A 503 -24.38 9.40 2.39
N GLY A 504 -25.32 9.02 1.52
CA GLY A 504 -26.37 8.04 1.85
C GLY A 504 -25.87 6.59 1.89
N ALA A 505 -26.75 5.65 2.23
CA ALA A 505 -26.45 4.21 2.30
C ALA A 505 -25.66 3.69 1.10
N GLY A 506 -24.57 2.94 1.36
CA GLY A 506 -23.75 2.33 0.30
C GLY A 506 -22.96 3.31 -0.58
N GLY A 507 -22.99 4.61 -0.28
CA GLY A 507 -22.26 5.63 -1.03
C GLY A 507 -20.76 5.71 -0.72
N GLN A 508 -20.28 4.94 0.27
CA GLN A 508 -18.90 4.96 0.75
C GLN A 508 -18.33 3.57 1.01
N THR A 509 -17.04 3.42 0.73
CA THR A 509 -16.22 2.32 1.21
C THR A 509 -14.78 2.75 1.31
N VAL A 510 -14.02 2.33 2.32
CA VAL A 510 -12.64 2.80 2.47
C VAL A 510 -11.70 2.17 1.43
N PHE A 511 -11.90 0.88 1.11
CA PHE A 511 -11.20 0.19 0.04
C PHE A 511 -12.18 -0.13 -1.11
N VAL A 512 -11.86 0.27 -2.34
CA VAL A 512 -12.62 -0.16 -3.52
C VAL A 512 -11.73 -0.82 -4.57
N SER A 513 -12.22 -1.92 -5.16
CA SER A 513 -11.69 -2.51 -6.39
C SER A 513 -12.75 -2.43 -7.48
N PHE A 514 -12.46 -1.72 -8.56
CA PHE A 514 -13.42 -1.45 -9.61
C PHE A 514 -12.82 -1.62 -11.00
N ASN A 515 -13.52 -2.32 -11.89
CA ASN A 515 -13.13 -2.35 -13.29
C ASN A 515 -14.33 -2.23 -14.23
N HIS A 516 -14.16 -1.52 -15.33
CA HIS A 516 -15.21 -1.22 -16.29
C HIS A 516 -15.06 -1.95 -17.61
N GLN A 517 -13.99 -2.73 -17.79
CA GLN A 517 -13.70 -3.42 -19.04
C GLN A 517 -14.55 -4.71 -19.17
N PRO A 518 -15.30 -4.93 -20.26
CA PRO A 518 -16.20 -6.07 -20.40
C PRO A 518 -15.47 -7.40 -20.75
N LEU A 519 -14.30 -7.65 -20.14
CA LEU A 519 -13.39 -8.75 -20.47
C LEU A 519 -12.93 -9.48 -19.21
N ASP A 520 -12.64 -10.78 -19.34
CA ASP A 520 -11.88 -11.52 -18.34
C ASP A 520 -10.42 -11.10 -18.43
N LEU A 521 -9.93 -10.42 -17.39
CA LEU A 521 -8.60 -9.82 -17.37
C LEU A 521 -7.62 -10.59 -16.50
N GLY A 522 -8.07 -11.57 -15.73
CA GLY A 522 -7.19 -12.29 -14.81
C GLY A 522 -6.57 -11.40 -13.72
N ILE A 523 -7.28 -10.36 -13.25
CA ILE A 523 -6.77 -9.42 -12.25
C ILE A 523 -6.76 -10.06 -10.87
N VAL A 524 -5.69 -9.87 -10.11
CA VAL A 524 -5.55 -10.34 -8.73
C VAL A 524 -5.28 -9.16 -7.81
N HIS A 525 -6.11 -8.96 -6.78
CA HIS A 525 -5.82 -8.01 -5.70
C HIS A 525 -5.68 -8.74 -4.36
N ARG A 526 -4.63 -8.42 -3.62
CA ARG A 526 -4.28 -9.05 -2.35
C ARG A 526 -4.19 -7.99 -1.27
N PHE A 527 -4.92 -8.18 -0.18
CA PHE A 527 -4.96 -7.31 0.99
C PHE A 527 -4.35 -8.09 2.16
N HIS A 528 -3.19 -7.65 2.64
CA HIS A 528 -2.41 -8.32 3.66
C HIS A 528 -2.24 -7.40 4.87
N ARG A 529 -2.67 -7.82 6.06
CA ARG A 529 -2.56 -7.00 7.29
C ARG A 529 -3.15 -5.59 7.13
N CYS A 530 -4.21 -5.48 6.35
CA CYS A 530 -4.93 -4.22 6.17
C CYS A 530 -5.89 -3.99 7.34
N ARG A 531 -6.06 -2.73 7.75
CA ARG A 531 -6.86 -2.39 8.93
C ARG A 531 -7.84 -1.25 8.69
N THR A 532 -9.02 -1.37 9.28
CA THR A 532 -9.97 -0.27 9.41
C THR A 532 -10.63 -0.32 10.78
N VAL A 533 -10.42 0.73 11.59
CA VAL A 533 -11.10 0.89 12.89
C VAL A 533 -12.37 1.74 12.79
N ALA A 534 -12.48 2.56 11.74
CA ALA A 534 -13.66 3.36 11.45
C ALA A 534 -13.81 3.54 9.94
N ASN A 535 -14.91 3.06 9.37
CA ASN A 535 -15.18 3.16 7.94
C ASN A 535 -15.95 4.44 7.56
N ALA A 536 -16.50 5.17 8.53
CA ALA A 536 -17.22 6.41 8.29
C ALA A 536 -16.76 7.54 9.21
N GLY A 537 -16.78 8.76 8.67
CA GLY A 537 -16.56 9.98 9.42
C GLY A 537 -17.74 10.30 10.33
N ARG A 538 -17.48 11.09 11.39
CA ARG A 538 -18.50 11.55 12.32
C ARG A 538 -18.40 13.06 12.51
N ILE A 539 -19.52 13.76 12.31
CA ILE A 539 -19.60 15.21 12.55
C ILE A 539 -19.22 15.54 14.00
N GLY A 540 -18.35 16.55 14.17
CA GLY A 540 -17.88 17.00 15.48
C GLY A 540 -16.86 16.10 16.16
N SER A 541 -16.36 15.07 15.47
CA SER A 541 -15.40 14.11 16.01
C SER A 541 -14.12 14.08 15.18
N ARG A 542 -12.98 13.88 15.87
CA ARG A 542 -11.70 13.54 15.24
C ARG A 542 -11.61 12.04 14.93
N GLU A 543 -12.44 11.25 15.59
CA GLU A 543 -12.59 9.81 15.38
C GLU A 543 -13.76 9.55 14.45
N GLY A 544 -13.66 8.49 13.64
CA GLY A 544 -14.78 7.98 12.87
C GLY A 544 -15.67 7.05 13.69
N THR A 545 -16.57 6.35 13.00
CA THR A 545 -17.33 5.22 13.54
C THR A 545 -17.15 4.01 12.64
N MET A 546 -17.14 2.82 13.23
CA MET A 546 -17.42 1.60 12.50
C MET A 546 -18.93 1.44 12.38
N THR A 547 -19.43 1.12 11.19
CA THR A 547 -20.84 0.82 10.96
C THR A 547 -21.00 -0.18 9.83
N SER A 548 -21.94 -1.12 9.97
CA SER A 548 -22.28 -2.07 8.91
C SER A 548 -23.00 -1.43 7.71
N PHE A 549 -23.47 -0.18 7.87
CA PHE A 549 -24.15 0.59 6.83
C PHE A 549 -23.23 0.98 5.65
N TYR A 550 -21.94 1.14 5.91
CA TYR A 550 -20.92 1.37 4.90
C TYR A 550 -20.01 0.14 4.84
N PRO A 551 -19.74 -0.44 3.66
CA PRO A 551 -18.76 -1.51 3.57
C PRO A 551 -17.34 -0.98 3.82
N VAL A 552 -16.50 -1.77 4.49
CA VAL A 552 -15.05 -1.51 4.56
C VAL A 552 -14.41 -1.75 3.21
N PHE A 553 -14.83 -2.82 2.53
CA PHE A 553 -14.39 -3.14 1.18
C PHE A 553 -15.59 -3.32 0.26
N TYR A 554 -15.49 -2.74 -0.94
CA TYR A 554 -16.44 -2.98 -2.01
C TYR A 554 -15.73 -3.34 -3.33
N SER A 555 -16.22 -4.36 -4.04
CA SER A 555 -15.89 -4.54 -5.46
C SER A 555 -17.12 -4.47 -6.35
N HIS A 556 -16.99 -3.83 -7.50
CA HIS A 556 -18.02 -3.85 -8.53
C HIS A 556 -17.43 -3.59 -9.92
N ASN A 557 -18.27 -3.73 -10.95
CA ASN A 557 -17.96 -3.37 -12.32
C ASN A 557 -19.10 -2.57 -12.96
N LEU A 558 -18.88 -2.03 -14.16
CA LEU A 558 -19.95 -1.45 -14.98
C LEU A 558 -20.67 -2.49 -15.86
N GLY A 559 -20.19 -3.74 -15.83
CA GLY A 559 -20.62 -4.77 -16.74
C GLY A 559 -22.04 -5.25 -16.48
N ASN A 560 -22.72 -5.69 -17.53
CA ASN A 560 -23.97 -6.43 -17.38
C ASN A 560 -23.70 -7.73 -16.57
N PRO A 561 -24.70 -8.27 -15.85
CA PRO A 561 -24.57 -9.55 -15.14
C PRO A 561 -24.13 -10.75 -16.00
N GLU A 562 -24.21 -10.62 -17.33
CA GLU A 562 -23.81 -11.63 -18.32
C GLU A 562 -22.32 -11.54 -18.72
N GLU A 563 -21.62 -10.49 -18.30
CA GLU A 563 -20.20 -10.30 -18.63
C GLU A 563 -19.30 -11.17 -17.75
N PRO A 564 -18.16 -11.66 -18.28
CA PRO A 564 -17.25 -12.48 -17.52
C PRO A 564 -16.70 -11.71 -16.31
N SER A 565 -16.38 -12.46 -15.26
CA SER A 565 -15.67 -11.94 -14.11
C SER A 565 -14.32 -11.36 -14.55
N GLN A 566 -14.06 -10.09 -14.19
CA GLN A 566 -12.84 -9.37 -14.55
C GLN A 566 -11.68 -9.69 -13.60
N PHE A 567 -12.02 -10.00 -12.36
CA PHE A 567 -11.09 -10.35 -11.30
C PHE A 567 -10.98 -11.87 -11.18
N ASP A 568 -9.77 -12.40 -11.29
CA ASP A 568 -9.56 -13.82 -11.04
C ASP A 568 -9.71 -14.10 -9.54
N ARG A 569 -9.06 -13.28 -8.72
CA ARG A 569 -8.97 -13.53 -7.29
C ARG A 569 -8.89 -12.27 -6.44
N PHE A 570 -9.55 -12.31 -5.29
CA PHE A 570 -9.24 -11.46 -4.14
C PHE A 570 -8.72 -12.27 -2.97
N GLU A 571 -7.70 -11.76 -2.29
CA GLU A 571 -7.16 -12.35 -1.07
C GLU A 571 -7.22 -11.34 0.07
N PHE A 572 -7.79 -11.75 1.21
CA PHE A 572 -7.81 -11.00 2.46
C PHE A 572 -7.09 -11.83 3.52
N ILE A 573 -5.83 -11.49 3.77
CA ILE A 573 -4.93 -12.23 4.63
C ILE A 573 -4.61 -11.36 5.83
N ASP A 574 -4.91 -11.84 7.03
CA ASP A 574 -4.54 -11.22 8.31
C ASP A 574 -5.13 -9.81 8.48
N CYS A 575 -6.26 -9.52 7.85
CA CYS A 575 -6.88 -8.20 7.85
C CYS A 575 -7.79 -7.99 9.08
N ASP A 576 -7.80 -6.77 9.63
CA ASP A 576 -8.69 -6.36 10.72
C ASP A 576 -9.67 -5.27 10.24
N PHE A 577 -10.86 -5.70 9.82
CA PHE A 577 -11.94 -4.81 9.40
C PHE A 577 -13.03 -4.66 10.46
N GLY A 578 -12.81 -5.17 11.68
CA GLY A 578 -13.78 -5.14 12.77
C GLY A 578 -15.16 -5.67 12.36
N GLU A 579 -16.21 -4.90 12.62
CA GLU A 579 -17.60 -5.18 12.23
C GLU A 579 -17.95 -4.72 10.79
N GLY A 580 -16.96 -4.22 10.06
CA GLY A 580 -17.17 -3.68 8.72
C GLY A 580 -17.42 -4.74 7.67
N THR A 581 -18.43 -4.53 6.84
CA THR A 581 -18.83 -5.44 5.76
C THR A 581 -17.79 -5.46 4.64
N VAL A 582 -17.48 -6.65 4.11
CA VAL A 582 -16.71 -6.85 2.87
C VAL A 582 -17.66 -7.46 1.84
N THR A 583 -17.87 -6.75 0.74
CA THR A 583 -18.87 -7.17 -0.25
C THR A 583 -18.44 -6.87 -1.67
N GLY A 584 -18.99 -7.58 -2.65
CA GLY A 584 -18.78 -7.24 -4.03
C GLY A 584 -19.18 -8.31 -5.03
N GLY A 585 -18.72 -8.13 -6.26
CA GLY A 585 -18.97 -9.04 -7.37
C GLY A 585 -17.84 -9.02 -8.39
N ALA A 586 -18.11 -9.61 -9.56
CA ALA A 586 -17.20 -9.66 -10.71
C ALA A 586 -15.86 -10.37 -10.45
N VAL A 587 -15.77 -11.21 -9.41
CA VAL A 587 -14.59 -12.00 -9.05
C VAL A 587 -14.90 -13.51 -9.08
N LYS A 588 -13.95 -14.33 -9.52
CA LYS A 588 -14.12 -15.80 -9.58
C LYS A 588 -13.91 -16.43 -8.21
N GLU A 589 -12.82 -16.06 -7.54
CA GLU A 589 -12.41 -16.65 -6.27
C GLU A 589 -12.12 -15.57 -5.21
N VAL A 590 -12.53 -15.83 -3.97
CA VAL A 590 -12.17 -15.01 -2.82
C VAL A 590 -11.62 -15.90 -1.72
N LEU A 591 -10.40 -15.60 -1.29
CA LEU A 591 -9.73 -16.23 -0.17
C LEU A 591 -9.69 -15.27 1.02
N VAL A 592 -10.14 -15.74 2.18
CA VAL A 592 -10.03 -15.04 3.46
C VAL A 592 -9.28 -15.94 4.42
N ARG A 593 -8.22 -15.43 5.01
CA ARG A 593 -7.40 -16.17 5.98
C ARG A 593 -7.00 -15.27 7.13
N GLY A 594 -7.12 -15.76 8.36
CA GLY A 594 -6.61 -15.02 9.52
C GLY A 594 -7.28 -13.67 9.77
N SER A 595 -8.45 -13.41 9.18
CA SER A 595 -9.00 -12.06 9.12
C SER A 595 -10.24 -11.90 10.00
N THR A 596 -10.47 -10.67 10.49
CA THR A 596 -11.68 -10.27 11.20
C THR A 596 -12.49 -9.30 10.35
N THR A 597 -13.78 -9.58 10.16
CA THR A 597 -14.69 -8.73 9.37
C THR A 597 -16.13 -8.89 9.83
N GLY A 598 -16.99 -7.94 9.45
CA GLY A 598 -18.44 -8.02 9.60
C GLY A 598 -19.07 -9.01 8.64
N ALA A 599 -20.11 -8.57 7.92
CA ALA A 599 -20.74 -9.39 6.90
C ALA A 599 -19.82 -9.63 5.69
N PHE A 600 -19.91 -10.80 5.07
CA PHE A 600 -19.10 -11.19 3.91
C PHE A 600 -19.99 -11.68 2.76
N SER A 601 -20.00 -10.97 1.63
CA SER A 601 -20.94 -11.26 0.54
C SER A 601 -20.29 -11.07 -0.82
N PHE A 602 -20.05 -12.17 -1.54
CA PHE A 602 -19.50 -12.11 -2.90
C PHE A 602 -20.20 -13.05 -3.85
N GLY A 603 -20.30 -12.59 -5.10
CA GLY A 603 -20.73 -13.41 -6.23
C GLY A 603 -19.70 -14.42 -6.73
N ALA A 604 -18.94 -15.06 -5.83
CA ALA A 604 -17.71 -15.80 -6.14
C ALA A 604 -17.62 -17.13 -5.39
N GLU A 605 -16.65 -17.98 -5.76
CA GLU A 605 -16.22 -19.09 -4.92
C GLU A 605 -15.52 -18.55 -3.68
N LEU A 606 -15.94 -19.01 -2.49
CA LEU A 606 -15.47 -18.48 -1.21
C LEU A 606 -14.65 -19.54 -0.47
N THR A 607 -13.45 -19.17 -0.04
CA THR A 607 -12.65 -19.94 0.92
C THR A 607 -12.31 -19.07 2.10
N ILE A 608 -12.77 -19.44 3.30
CA ILE A 608 -12.57 -18.72 4.54
C ILE A 608 -11.92 -19.68 5.54
N GLU A 609 -10.73 -19.33 6.01
CA GLU A 609 -9.94 -20.16 6.91
C GLU A 609 -9.47 -19.35 8.11
N ARG A 610 -9.53 -19.91 9.31
CA ARG A 610 -8.93 -19.30 10.52
C ARG A 610 -9.36 -17.84 10.73
N SER A 611 -10.62 -17.53 10.46
CA SER A 611 -11.12 -16.15 10.39
C SER A 611 -12.33 -15.94 11.30
N ARG A 612 -12.57 -14.69 11.70
CA ARG A 612 -13.72 -14.27 12.51
C ARG A 612 -14.65 -13.40 11.69
N ILE A 613 -15.85 -13.90 11.41
CA ILE A 613 -16.87 -13.21 10.62
C ILE A 613 -18.04 -12.84 11.54
N GLN A 614 -18.42 -11.57 11.56
CA GLN A 614 -19.50 -11.01 12.37
C GLN A 614 -20.64 -10.56 11.45
N GLY A 615 -21.40 -11.52 10.93
CA GLY A 615 -22.49 -11.27 10.00
C GLY A 615 -22.79 -12.46 9.10
N PRO A 616 -23.66 -12.31 8.09
CA PRO A 616 -23.90 -13.35 7.10
C PRO A 616 -22.67 -13.57 6.21
N VAL A 617 -22.47 -14.84 5.82
CA VAL A 617 -21.60 -15.26 4.72
C VAL A 617 -22.51 -15.71 3.58
N ALA A 618 -22.45 -15.04 2.44
CA ALA A 618 -23.34 -15.29 1.31
C ALA A 618 -22.52 -15.46 0.01
N PRO A 619 -22.22 -16.70 -0.42
CA PRO A 619 -21.77 -16.94 -1.79
C PRO A 619 -22.92 -16.69 -2.78
N ALA A 620 -22.60 -16.45 -4.05
CA ALA A 620 -23.62 -16.47 -5.11
C ALA A 620 -24.26 -17.87 -5.23
N PRO A 621 -25.51 -17.95 -5.73
CA PRO A 621 -26.07 -19.23 -6.16
C PRO A 621 -25.10 -19.96 -7.09
N ASP A 622 -24.93 -21.25 -6.82
CA ASP A 622 -24.14 -22.24 -7.56
C ASP A 622 -22.62 -22.06 -7.43
N ARG A 623 -22.18 -21.27 -6.45
CA ARG A 623 -20.78 -21.13 -6.07
C ARG A 623 -20.46 -21.91 -4.79
N SER A 624 -19.21 -22.36 -4.71
CA SER A 624 -18.72 -23.09 -3.55
C SER A 624 -18.48 -22.16 -2.37
N LEU A 625 -18.69 -22.68 -1.15
CA LEU A 625 -18.26 -22.07 0.10
C LEU A 625 -17.44 -23.11 0.87
N THR A 626 -16.20 -22.76 1.20
CA THR A 626 -15.36 -23.51 2.13
C THR A 626 -15.15 -22.64 3.36
N LEU A 627 -15.56 -23.10 4.54
CA LEU A 627 -15.36 -22.45 5.83
C LEU A 627 -14.62 -23.42 6.74
N ARG A 628 -13.40 -23.09 7.15
CA ARG A 628 -12.56 -23.96 7.98
C ARG A 628 -12.00 -23.25 9.19
N HIS A 629 -12.05 -23.91 10.34
CA HIS A 629 -11.40 -23.42 11.57
C HIS A 629 -11.76 -21.96 11.89
N SER A 630 -13.00 -21.57 11.60
CA SER A 630 -13.44 -20.17 11.60
C SER A 630 -14.58 -19.95 12.59
N PHE A 631 -14.72 -18.71 13.02
CA PHE A 631 -15.77 -18.27 13.92
C PHE A 631 -16.77 -17.41 13.15
N LEU A 632 -18.02 -17.84 13.06
CA LEU A 632 -19.11 -17.14 12.41
C LEU A 632 -20.14 -16.71 13.47
N ALA A 633 -20.14 -15.44 13.84
CA ALA A 633 -21.15 -14.87 14.72
C ALA A 633 -22.25 -14.16 13.94
N ARG A 634 -23.49 -14.34 14.38
CA ARG A 634 -24.65 -13.55 13.94
C ARG A 634 -25.34 -12.92 15.15
N SER A 635 -25.69 -11.66 15.01
CA SER A 635 -26.37 -10.87 16.04
C SER A 635 -27.58 -10.14 15.48
N GLY A 636 -28.53 -9.78 16.34
CA GLY A 636 -29.70 -9.00 15.96
C GLY A 636 -30.74 -9.84 15.21
N MET A 637 -31.09 -9.44 13.98
CA MET A 637 -32.14 -10.13 13.21
C MET A 637 -31.54 -11.17 12.27
N LEU A 638 -31.96 -12.43 12.39
CA LEU A 638 -31.56 -13.48 11.46
C LEU A 638 -32.33 -13.35 10.14
N THR A 639 -31.58 -13.29 9.04
CA THR A 639 -32.08 -13.30 7.67
C THR A 639 -31.68 -14.60 6.98
N ALA A 640 -32.45 -15.02 5.96
CA ALA A 640 -32.11 -16.18 5.16
C ALA A 640 -30.79 -15.96 4.42
N SER A 641 -29.90 -16.95 4.45
CA SER A 641 -28.62 -16.92 3.74
C SER A 641 -28.58 -18.02 2.69
N PRO A 642 -28.92 -17.70 1.43
CA PRO A 642 -29.05 -18.69 0.38
C PRO A 642 -27.73 -19.39 0.09
N VAL A 643 -27.76 -20.72 -0.04
CA VAL A 643 -26.62 -21.56 -0.46
C VAL A 643 -27.05 -22.58 -1.52
N SER A 644 -26.16 -22.86 -2.48
CA SER A 644 -26.25 -23.98 -3.44
C SER A 644 -24.84 -24.39 -3.87
N GLY A 645 -24.73 -25.46 -4.66
CA GLY A 645 -23.42 -26.03 -5.02
C GLY A 645 -22.78 -26.77 -3.85
N ARG A 646 -21.45 -26.68 -3.74
CA ARG A 646 -20.68 -27.37 -2.68
C ARG A 646 -20.40 -26.45 -1.51
N ILE A 647 -20.89 -26.83 -0.33
CA ILE A 647 -20.71 -26.12 0.94
C ILE A 647 -19.92 -27.03 1.89
N ASP A 648 -18.69 -26.65 2.19
CA ASP A 648 -17.76 -27.38 3.05
C ASP A 648 -17.48 -26.57 4.31
N ILE A 649 -18.07 -26.95 5.45
CA ILE A 649 -17.96 -26.25 6.74
C ILE A 649 -17.37 -27.24 7.76
N GLN A 650 -16.14 -26.98 8.19
CA GLN A 650 -15.42 -27.89 9.08
C GLN A 650 -14.67 -27.19 10.20
N GLY A 651 -14.74 -27.73 11.42
CA GLY A 651 -13.97 -27.21 12.55
C GLY A 651 -14.37 -25.79 12.97
N CYS A 652 -15.60 -25.37 12.68
CA CYS A 652 -16.06 -23.99 12.87
C CYS A 652 -16.94 -23.82 14.10
N VAL A 653 -17.00 -22.60 14.61
CA VAL A 653 -17.99 -22.17 15.61
C VAL A 653 -19.00 -21.25 14.94
N LEU A 654 -20.28 -21.61 15.01
CA LEU A 654 -21.40 -20.84 14.49
C LEU A 654 -22.21 -20.33 15.68
N ASP A 655 -22.06 -19.05 16.02
CA ASP A 655 -22.67 -18.44 17.20
C ASP A 655 -23.81 -17.49 16.81
N GLY A 656 -25.04 -17.94 17.04
CA GLY A 656 -26.27 -17.19 16.90
C GLY A 656 -26.89 -16.78 18.23
N SER A 657 -26.21 -16.94 19.36
CA SER A 657 -26.77 -16.71 20.70
C SER A 657 -27.32 -15.29 20.91
N THR A 658 -26.80 -14.32 20.16
CA THR A 658 -27.19 -12.90 20.23
C THR A 658 -28.24 -12.50 19.18
N ILE A 659 -28.81 -13.46 18.45
CA ILE A 659 -29.96 -13.22 17.58
C ILE A 659 -31.20 -12.99 18.45
N THR A 660 -31.85 -11.85 18.25
CA THR A 660 -33.01 -11.41 19.02
C THR A 660 -34.33 -11.55 18.26
N SER A 661 -34.30 -11.75 16.94
CA SER A 661 -35.49 -11.88 16.10
C SER A 661 -35.18 -12.57 14.76
N ILE A 662 -36.23 -12.98 14.04
CA ILE A 662 -36.15 -13.55 12.68
C ILE A 662 -36.90 -12.67 11.68
N GLN A 663 -36.34 -12.49 10.48
CA GLN A 663 -36.93 -11.63 9.46
C GLN A 663 -38.31 -12.13 9.02
N GLY A 664 -39.32 -11.25 9.13
CA GLY A 664 -40.69 -11.53 8.66
C GLY A 664 -41.46 -12.57 9.47
N GLY A 665 -40.92 -13.05 10.60
CA GLY A 665 -41.54 -14.14 11.37
C GLY A 665 -41.59 -15.48 10.61
N VAL A 666 -40.87 -15.58 9.49
CA VAL A 666 -40.87 -16.77 8.63
C VAL A 666 -39.80 -17.72 9.17
N HIS A 667 -40.20 -18.94 9.52
CA HIS A 667 -39.30 -19.98 10.03
C HIS A 667 -38.24 -20.46 9.00
N GLU A 668 -38.24 -19.93 7.78
CA GLU A 668 -37.20 -20.18 6.78
C GLU A 668 -35.86 -19.48 7.09
N ALA A 669 -35.87 -18.52 8.04
CA ALA A 669 -34.66 -17.84 8.52
C ALA A 669 -33.69 -18.84 9.17
N ALA A 670 -32.61 -19.15 8.45
CA ALA A 670 -31.59 -20.08 8.88
C ALA A 670 -30.19 -19.51 8.63
N PHE A 671 -29.18 -20.07 9.31
CA PHE A 671 -27.77 -19.79 8.96
C PHE A 671 -27.48 -20.14 7.50
N PHE A 672 -28.06 -21.23 7.00
CA PHE A 672 -27.95 -21.66 5.61
C PHE A 672 -29.32 -22.09 5.07
N THR A 673 -29.78 -21.42 4.01
CA THR A 673 -31.06 -21.68 3.34
C THR A 673 -30.79 -22.25 1.96
N ARG A 674 -31.30 -23.44 1.65
CA ARG A 674 -31.08 -24.04 0.34
C ARG A 674 -31.75 -23.23 -0.77
N ALA A 675 -30.98 -22.81 -1.78
CA ALA A 675 -31.45 -22.09 -2.96
C ALA A 675 -31.43 -22.94 -4.26
N GLY A 676 -30.68 -24.04 -4.28
CA GLY A 676 -30.47 -24.89 -5.45
C GLY A 676 -29.94 -26.28 -5.06
N PRO A 677 -29.53 -27.13 -6.02
CA PRO A 677 -28.84 -28.39 -5.73
C PRO A 677 -27.66 -28.18 -4.79
N LEU A 678 -27.49 -29.08 -3.81
CA LEU A 678 -26.57 -28.85 -2.71
C LEU A 678 -25.76 -30.11 -2.36
N GLU A 679 -24.47 -29.92 -2.14
CA GLU A 679 -23.56 -30.85 -1.49
C GLU A 679 -23.06 -30.17 -0.21
N ILE A 680 -23.42 -30.70 0.97
CA ILE A 680 -22.98 -30.17 2.26
C ILE A 680 -22.03 -31.16 2.91
N VAL A 681 -20.86 -30.68 3.32
CA VAL A 681 -20.01 -31.31 4.34
C VAL A 681 -20.06 -30.42 5.57
N PHE A 682 -20.59 -30.94 6.68
CA PHE A 682 -20.73 -30.23 7.95
C PHE A 682 -20.16 -31.09 9.07
N ARG A 683 -18.89 -30.87 9.44
CA ARG A 683 -18.17 -31.75 10.38
C ARG A 683 -17.35 -31.02 11.44
N ASN A 684 -17.26 -31.59 12.63
CA ASN A 684 -16.44 -31.06 13.73
C ASN A 684 -16.81 -29.60 14.08
N ASN A 685 -18.07 -29.21 13.91
CA ASN A 685 -18.52 -27.85 14.17
C ASN A 685 -19.21 -27.74 15.54
N VAL A 686 -19.19 -26.53 16.11
CA VAL A 686 -20.02 -26.13 17.24
C VAL A 686 -21.05 -25.12 16.74
N ALA A 687 -22.34 -25.38 16.93
CA ALA A 687 -23.41 -24.48 16.50
C ALA A 687 -24.35 -24.13 17.66
N ILE A 688 -24.61 -22.83 17.81
CA ILE A 688 -25.31 -22.26 18.96
C ILE A 688 -26.39 -21.33 18.44
N LEU A 689 -27.63 -21.64 18.78
CA LEU A 689 -28.81 -20.90 18.36
C LEU A 689 -29.42 -20.16 19.56
N PRO A 690 -30.17 -19.07 19.32
CA PRO A 690 -30.69 -18.22 20.39
C PRO A 690 -31.87 -18.86 21.12
N GLU A 691 -31.90 -18.78 22.44
CA GLU A 691 -33.12 -19.10 23.21
C GLU A 691 -34.22 -18.03 23.03
N ALA A 692 -33.81 -16.78 22.80
CA ALA A 692 -34.72 -15.63 22.75
C ALA A 692 -35.50 -15.49 21.43
N ALA A 693 -35.08 -16.17 20.36
CA ALA A 693 -35.64 -16.02 19.01
C ALA A 693 -36.05 -17.37 18.40
N LEU A 694 -37.19 -17.90 18.87
CA LEU A 694 -37.74 -19.17 18.38
C LEU A 694 -37.97 -19.14 16.86
N GLY A 695 -37.48 -20.17 16.18
CA GLY A 695 -37.51 -20.30 14.72
C GLY A 695 -36.22 -19.86 14.02
N ALA A 696 -35.18 -19.48 14.75
CA ALA A 696 -33.85 -19.28 14.21
C ALA A 696 -33.16 -20.63 14.01
N ASN A 697 -33.18 -21.16 12.78
CA ASN A 697 -32.74 -22.53 12.50
C ASN A 697 -31.29 -22.58 11.98
N LEU A 698 -30.66 -23.75 11.99
CA LEU A 698 -29.33 -23.91 11.39
C LEU A 698 -29.42 -24.07 9.87
N PHE A 699 -30.24 -25.01 9.40
CA PHE A 699 -30.49 -25.27 7.98
C PHE A 699 -31.97 -25.14 7.63
N SER A 700 -32.27 -24.67 6.42
CA SER A 700 -33.64 -24.69 5.88
C SER A 700 -33.73 -25.20 4.43
N LEU A 701 -34.86 -25.86 4.13
CA LEU A 701 -35.28 -26.32 2.80
C LEU A 701 -34.45 -27.46 2.18
N LEU A 702 -33.70 -28.22 2.98
CA LEU A 702 -32.91 -29.37 2.51
C LEU A 702 -33.77 -30.43 1.81
N ARG A 703 -33.20 -31.20 0.87
CA ARG A 703 -33.91 -32.26 0.12
C ARG A 703 -33.14 -33.57 0.15
N HIS A 704 -33.87 -34.69 0.04
CA HIS A 704 -33.26 -36.03 -0.10
C HIS A 704 -32.37 -36.19 -1.35
N THR A 705 -32.51 -35.30 -2.34
CA THR A 705 -31.68 -35.28 -3.54
C THR A 705 -30.33 -34.57 -3.33
N ASP A 706 -30.15 -33.89 -2.19
CA ASP A 706 -28.91 -33.23 -1.84
C ASP A 706 -27.91 -34.25 -1.29
N SER A 707 -26.60 -34.00 -1.47
CA SER A 707 -25.54 -34.83 -0.87
C SER A 707 -25.20 -34.26 0.51
N LEU A 708 -25.65 -34.93 1.58
CA LEU A 708 -25.54 -34.42 2.94
C LEU A 708 -24.57 -35.28 3.76
N ASP A 709 -23.48 -34.69 4.23
CA ASP A 709 -22.44 -35.33 5.03
C ASP A 709 -22.24 -34.57 6.34
N PHE A 710 -22.99 -35.01 7.36
CA PHE A 710 -22.98 -34.45 8.70
C PHE A 710 -22.31 -35.46 9.64
N ALA A 711 -21.30 -35.04 10.40
CA ALA A 711 -20.68 -35.91 11.40
C ALA A 711 -19.94 -35.13 12.47
N ARG A 712 -19.99 -35.62 13.71
CA ARG A 712 -19.21 -35.10 14.85
C ARG A 712 -19.40 -33.60 15.05
N ASN A 713 -20.63 -33.14 15.19
CA ASN A 713 -20.99 -31.76 15.49
C ASN A 713 -21.54 -31.64 16.91
N ALA A 714 -21.42 -30.46 17.51
CA ALA A 714 -21.94 -30.14 18.82
C ALA A 714 -22.99 -29.02 18.71
N TYR A 715 -24.19 -29.25 19.24
CA TYR A 715 -25.30 -28.31 19.14
C TYR A 715 -25.78 -27.77 20.49
N HIS A 716 -26.09 -26.48 20.52
CA HIS A 716 -26.94 -25.85 21.52
C HIS A 716 -28.09 -25.16 20.79
N LEU A 717 -29.25 -25.82 20.67
CA LEU A 717 -30.33 -25.34 19.79
C LEU A 717 -31.27 -24.33 20.46
N GLY A 718 -31.28 -24.21 21.78
CA GLY A 718 -32.12 -23.24 22.49
C GLY A 718 -33.64 -23.38 22.20
N GLY A 719 -34.10 -24.59 21.86
CA GLY A 719 -35.48 -24.85 21.45
C GLY A 719 -35.79 -24.61 19.96
N ASN A 720 -34.79 -24.27 19.14
CA ASN A 720 -34.90 -24.14 17.68
C ASN A 720 -34.71 -25.50 16.97
N ARG A 721 -34.92 -25.52 15.65
CA ARG A 721 -34.73 -26.72 14.83
C ARG A 721 -33.33 -26.75 14.22
N LEU A 722 -32.77 -27.95 14.13
CA LEU A 722 -31.54 -28.20 13.38
C LEU A 722 -31.81 -28.03 11.88
N VAL A 723 -32.87 -28.70 11.39
CA VAL A 723 -33.30 -28.63 9.98
C VAL A 723 -34.77 -28.26 9.89
N TYR A 724 -35.07 -27.13 9.26
CA TYR A 724 -36.43 -26.70 8.96
C TYR A 724 -36.84 -27.08 7.53
N GLN A 725 -37.94 -27.84 7.37
CA GLN A 725 -38.49 -28.27 6.08
C GLN A 725 -37.52 -29.12 5.25
N PHE A 726 -37.18 -30.31 5.74
CA PHE A 726 -36.54 -31.35 4.94
C PHE A 726 -37.57 -32.03 4.02
N HIS A 727 -37.28 -32.09 2.73
CA HIS A 727 -38.10 -32.76 1.72
C HIS A 727 -37.56 -34.16 1.40
N ASP A 728 -38.10 -35.17 2.06
CA ASP A 728 -37.68 -36.59 1.94
C ASP A 728 -38.11 -37.26 0.62
N GLY A 729 -38.93 -36.59 -0.19
CA GLY A 729 -39.47 -37.09 -1.46
C GLY A 729 -40.93 -37.54 -1.38
N GLU A 730 -41.44 -37.80 -0.18
CA GLU A 730 -42.84 -38.18 0.08
C GLU A 730 -43.61 -37.06 0.79
N GLY A 731 -42.92 -36.20 1.54
CA GLY A 731 -43.49 -35.12 2.33
C GLY A 731 -42.49 -34.02 2.69
N THR A 732 -42.79 -33.28 3.75
CA THR A 732 -41.94 -32.22 4.29
C THR A 732 -42.05 -32.24 5.80
N ALA A 733 -40.91 -32.30 6.50
CA ALA A 733 -40.84 -32.37 7.95
C ALA A 733 -39.83 -31.36 8.52
N HIS A 734 -39.99 -31.02 9.79
CA HIS A 734 -38.98 -30.28 10.55
C HIS A 734 -38.29 -31.30 11.46
N HIS A 735 -36.98 -31.20 11.63
CA HIS A 735 -36.21 -32.11 12.45
C HIS A 735 -35.46 -31.33 13.53
N ASP A 736 -35.69 -31.71 14.80
CA ASP A 736 -34.71 -31.46 15.86
C ASP A 736 -33.49 -32.41 15.72
N PHE A 737 -32.57 -32.34 16.68
CA PHE A 737 -31.35 -33.14 16.67
C PHE A 737 -31.62 -34.65 16.75
N GLU A 738 -32.47 -35.12 17.67
CA GLU A 738 -32.79 -36.54 17.82
C GLU A 738 -33.51 -37.09 16.57
N GLU A 739 -34.46 -36.33 16.02
CA GLU A 739 -35.17 -36.68 14.79
C GLU A 739 -34.23 -36.76 13.58
N TRP A 740 -33.25 -35.87 13.48
CA TRP A 740 -32.26 -35.85 12.40
C TRP A 740 -31.30 -37.05 12.46
N GLN A 741 -30.84 -37.40 13.67
CA GLN A 741 -30.06 -38.63 13.87
C GLN A 741 -30.87 -39.90 13.62
N GLY A 742 -32.15 -39.91 14.00
CA GLY A 742 -33.05 -41.06 13.85
C GLY A 742 -33.26 -41.50 12.39
N ILE A 743 -33.11 -40.58 11.43
CA ILE A 743 -33.20 -40.87 9.99
C ILE A 743 -31.84 -41.16 9.34
N GLY A 744 -30.76 -41.23 10.13
CA GLY A 744 -29.44 -41.71 9.70
C GLY A 744 -28.42 -40.64 9.34
N PHE A 745 -28.65 -39.37 9.69
CA PHE A 745 -27.67 -38.29 9.51
C PHE A 745 -26.91 -37.96 10.81
N ASP A 746 -25.79 -37.25 10.68
CA ASP A 746 -25.10 -36.59 11.80
C ASP A 746 -24.53 -37.55 12.87
N GLU A 747 -23.88 -38.60 12.41
CA GLU A 747 -23.28 -39.63 13.26
C GLU A 747 -22.14 -39.06 14.14
N GLY A 748 -22.12 -39.46 15.42
CA GLY A 748 -21.09 -39.03 16.38
C GLY A 748 -21.26 -37.60 16.90
N SER A 749 -22.35 -36.93 16.54
CA SER A 749 -22.72 -35.59 17.03
C SER A 749 -23.50 -35.67 18.34
N PHE A 750 -23.57 -34.55 19.08
CA PHE A 750 -24.34 -34.46 20.32
C PHE A 750 -24.96 -33.06 20.52
N GLU A 751 -26.02 -33.00 21.33
CA GLU A 751 -26.63 -31.75 21.79
C GLU A 751 -26.39 -31.55 23.29
N ALA A 752 -26.09 -30.31 23.71
CA ALA A 752 -25.94 -29.94 25.11
C ALA A 752 -26.63 -28.61 25.43
N ALA A 753 -27.27 -28.54 26.61
CA ALA A 753 -27.92 -27.33 27.09
C ALA A 753 -26.92 -26.22 27.49
N ASP A 754 -25.68 -26.59 27.81
CA ASP A 754 -24.57 -25.66 28.02
C ASP A 754 -23.28 -26.39 27.66
N PHE A 755 -22.41 -25.74 26.89
CA PHE A 755 -21.10 -26.26 26.57
C PHE A 755 -20.08 -26.03 27.69
N GLY A 756 -20.41 -25.27 28.74
CA GLY A 756 -19.52 -25.05 29.87
C GLY A 756 -18.24 -24.32 29.46
N TRP A 757 -18.35 -23.37 28.53
CA TRP A 757 -17.24 -22.59 28.02
C TRP A 757 -17.03 -21.28 28.78
N ASP A 758 -15.78 -20.86 28.98
CA ASP A 758 -15.42 -19.49 29.31
C ASP A 758 -14.82 -18.85 28.09
N ASN A 759 -15.40 -17.75 27.64
CA ASN A 759 -14.83 -17.06 26.51
C ASN A 759 -14.55 -18.03 25.32
N TYR A 760 -15.56 -18.80 24.87
CA TYR A 760 -15.43 -19.82 23.81
C TYR A 760 -14.34 -20.89 24.04
N ARG A 761 -13.76 -20.96 25.24
CA ARG A 761 -12.85 -22.03 25.65
C ARG A 761 -13.61 -23.01 26.53
N PRO A 762 -13.65 -24.30 26.20
CA PRO A 762 -14.23 -25.31 27.07
C PRO A 762 -13.57 -25.26 28.45
N ARG A 763 -14.34 -25.12 29.53
CA ARG A 763 -13.82 -25.29 30.88
C ARG A 763 -13.61 -26.78 31.15
N PRO A 764 -12.76 -27.16 32.13
CA PRO A 764 -12.71 -28.54 32.61
C PRO A 764 -14.12 -29.07 32.94
N GLY A 765 -14.47 -30.25 32.41
CA GLY A 765 -15.82 -30.83 32.52
C GLY A 765 -16.82 -30.33 31.47
N SER A 766 -16.36 -29.58 30.46
CA SER A 766 -17.17 -29.24 29.29
C SER A 766 -17.56 -30.50 28.51
N PRO A 767 -18.83 -30.64 28.09
CA PRO A 767 -19.27 -31.71 27.21
C PRO A 767 -18.48 -31.81 25.89
N LEU A 768 -17.90 -30.71 25.41
CA LEU A 768 -17.05 -30.70 24.22
C LEU A 768 -15.78 -31.53 24.45
N LEU A 769 -15.13 -31.34 25.60
CA LEU A 769 -13.94 -32.12 25.97
C LEU A 769 -14.27 -33.60 26.16
N ASP A 770 -15.41 -33.90 26.80
CA ASP A 770 -15.85 -35.27 27.09
C ASP A 770 -16.22 -36.04 25.82
N ALA A 771 -16.78 -35.36 24.82
CA ALA A 771 -17.08 -35.93 23.51
C ALA A 771 -15.83 -36.11 22.62
N GLY A 772 -14.64 -35.76 23.12
CA GLY A 772 -13.40 -35.83 22.37
C GLY A 772 -13.37 -34.85 21.21
N PHE A 773 -14.14 -33.75 21.28
CA PHE A 773 -13.94 -32.64 20.36
C PHE A 773 -12.56 -32.07 20.66
N GLU A 774 -11.63 -32.41 19.79
CA GLU A 774 -10.35 -31.76 19.71
C GLU A 774 -10.63 -30.36 19.13
N ILE A 775 -10.89 -29.40 20.02
CA ILE A 775 -10.62 -28.00 19.70
C ILE A 775 -9.10 -27.85 19.79
N SER A 776 -8.39 -28.56 18.91
CA SER A 776 -6.95 -28.78 18.99
C SER A 776 -6.21 -27.45 18.85
N PRO A 777 -4.97 -27.34 19.37
CA PRO A 777 -4.09 -26.23 19.04
C PRO A 777 -3.86 -26.15 17.52
N SER A 778 -4.48 -25.17 16.85
CA SER A 778 -4.28 -24.86 15.42
C SER A 778 -3.29 -23.71 15.27
N GLU A 779 -2.59 -23.63 14.13
CA GLU A 779 -1.74 -22.48 13.78
C GLU A 779 -2.59 -21.28 13.30
N ASP A 780 -2.26 -20.03 13.67
CA ASP A 780 -2.78 -18.82 12.98
C ASP A 780 -2.19 -18.59 11.60
N PHE A 781 -2.85 -17.65 10.94
CA PHE A 781 -2.30 -16.52 10.19
C PHE A 781 -0.77 -16.22 10.28
N THR A 782 -0.08 -16.32 11.44
CA THR A 782 1.39 -16.16 11.55
C THR A 782 2.20 -17.47 11.52
N GLY A 783 1.53 -18.63 11.60
CA GLY A 783 2.15 -19.95 11.73
C GLY A 783 2.37 -20.40 13.18
N ALA A 784 1.76 -19.72 14.15
CA ALA A 784 1.88 -20.00 15.59
C ALA A 784 0.68 -20.79 16.12
N HIS A 785 0.93 -21.88 16.84
CA HIS A 785 -0.09 -22.72 17.48
C HIS A 785 -0.77 -22.02 18.68
N PHE A 786 -2.08 -22.23 18.87
CA PHE A 786 -2.86 -21.46 19.84
C PHE A 786 -3.44 -22.17 21.05
N LEU A 787 -3.58 -21.38 22.13
CA LEU A 787 -4.30 -21.68 23.39
C LEU A 787 -5.23 -20.53 23.86
N ARG A 788 -5.27 -19.34 23.21
CA ARG A 788 -6.13 -18.17 23.60
C ARG A 788 -6.93 -17.54 22.44
N ARG A 789 -7.66 -16.44 22.72
CA ARG A 789 -8.63 -15.73 21.83
C ARG A 789 -8.04 -14.57 21.01
N ASN A 790 -7.00 -13.90 21.51
CA ASN A 790 -6.27 -12.83 20.80
C ASN A 790 -5.74 -13.33 19.45
N ASP A 791 -5.27 -14.56 19.50
CA ASP A 791 -4.85 -15.48 18.45
C ASP A 791 -5.79 -15.58 17.22
N ILE A 792 -7.10 -15.37 17.37
CA ILE A 792 -8.07 -15.38 16.25
C ILE A 792 -8.75 -14.01 16.05
N GLY A 793 -8.07 -12.92 16.46
CA GLY A 793 -8.51 -11.55 16.23
C GLY A 793 -9.62 -11.07 17.17
N ALA A 794 -9.80 -11.68 18.35
CA ALA A 794 -10.67 -11.17 19.41
C ALA A 794 -9.85 -10.50 20.52
N PHE A 795 -10.00 -9.19 20.72
CA PHE A 795 -9.29 -8.44 21.77
C PHE A 795 -9.63 -8.92 23.18
N GLU A 796 -8.63 -9.40 23.91
CA GLU A 796 -8.56 -9.51 25.37
C GLU A 796 -7.24 -8.86 25.85
N GLY A 797 -7.28 -8.11 26.96
CA GLY A 797 -6.12 -7.38 27.48
C GLY A 797 -4.92 -8.30 27.80
N ALA A 798 -3.73 -7.72 28.05
CA ALA A 798 -2.50 -8.49 28.26
C ALA A 798 -2.62 -9.55 29.36
N ALA A 799 -1.74 -10.57 29.32
CA ALA A 799 -1.75 -11.76 30.16
C ALA A 799 -2.17 -11.45 31.61
N GLY A 800 -3.27 -12.08 32.03
CA GLY A 800 -3.84 -11.85 33.35
C GLY A 800 -3.10 -12.64 34.43
N ARG A 801 -2.34 -13.68 34.05
CA ARG A 801 -1.58 -14.61 34.89
C ARG A 801 -0.11 -14.78 34.43
N PHE A 802 0.77 -15.26 35.32
CA PHE A 802 2.19 -15.42 34.99
C PHE A 802 2.48 -16.66 34.14
N ASP A 803 1.86 -17.80 34.45
CA ASP A 803 1.89 -19.02 33.62
C ASP A 803 1.51 -18.72 32.15
N GLU A 804 0.51 -17.85 32.01
CA GLU A 804 0.05 -17.30 30.76
C GLU A 804 1.11 -16.48 30.01
N TRP A 805 1.85 -15.63 30.72
CA TRP A 805 2.95 -14.83 30.17
C TRP A 805 4.19 -15.69 29.85
N GLN A 806 4.50 -16.71 30.65
CA GLN A 806 5.58 -17.65 30.37
C GLN A 806 5.34 -18.39 29.05
N PHE A 807 4.07 -18.75 28.79
CA PHE A 807 3.70 -19.42 27.56
C PHE A 807 3.98 -18.55 26.32
N GLU A 808 3.74 -17.23 26.42
CA GLU A 808 3.91 -16.25 25.33
C GLU A 808 5.39 -15.96 25.01
N HIS A 809 6.27 -16.14 25.99
CA HIS A 809 7.63 -15.60 25.93
C HIS A 809 8.75 -16.64 25.87
N PHE A 810 8.44 -17.89 26.19
CA PHE A 810 9.39 -19.00 26.22
C PHE A 810 8.92 -20.18 25.38
N SER A 811 9.86 -20.80 24.66
CA SER A 811 9.64 -22.06 23.96
C SER A 811 9.34 -23.21 24.94
N GLU A 812 8.77 -24.30 24.44
CA GLU A 812 8.46 -25.48 25.26
C GLU A 812 9.69 -26.00 26.03
N ALA A 813 10.84 -26.13 25.36
CA ALA A 813 12.09 -26.55 26.00
C ALA A 813 12.62 -25.54 27.03
N GLU A 814 12.40 -24.23 26.82
CA GLU A 814 12.74 -23.20 27.81
C GLU A 814 11.79 -23.26 29.01
N ARG A 815 10.50 -23.57 28.82
CA ARG A 815 9.49 -23.70 29.89
C ARG A 815 9.68 -24.94 30.75
N GLU A 816 10.24 -26.01 30.19
CA GLU A 816 10.65 -27.18 30.96
C GLU A 816 11.85 -26.89 31.89
N ASN A 817 12.52 -25.75 31.71
CA ASN A 817 13.62 -25.30 32.55
C ASN A 817 13.21 -24.11 33.43
N ASP A 818 12.95 -24.40 34.71
CA ASP A 818 12.51 -23.39 35.69
C ASP A 818 13.56 -22.29 35.93
N ASP A 819 14.84 -22.55 35.71
CA ASP A 819 15.90 -21.52 35.82
C ASP A 819 15.82 -20.50 34.66
N ILE A 820 15.21 -20.87 33.53
CA ILE A 820 15.07 -20.01 32.34
C ILE A 820 13.71 -19.32 32.35
N ALA A 821 12.62 -20.09 32.40
CA ALA A 821 11.27 -19.57 32.24
C ALA A 821 10.57 -19.32 33.58
N GLY A 822 11.00 -19.97 34.67
CA GLY A 822 10.34 -19.94 35.97
C GLY A 822 10.23 -18.55 36.58
N PRO A 823 9.44 -18.38 37.66
CA PRO A 823 9.23 -17.08 38.32
C PRO A 823 10.52 -16.39 38.75
N GLY A 824 11.53 -17.17 39.15
CA GLY A 824 12.86 -16.69 39.55
C GLY A 824 13.89 -16.57 38.41
N GLY A 825 13.57 -17.08 37.21
CA GLY A 825 14.48 -17.05 36.07
C GLY A 825 14.80 -15.63 35.62
N SER A 826 15.99 -15.43 35.05
CA SER A 826 16.43 -14.13 34.50
C SER A 826 17.35 -14.35 33.32
N LEU A 827 16.83 -14.15 32.10
CA LEU A 827 17.57 -14.45 30.86
C LEU A 827 18.85 -13.62 30.69
N PHE A 828 18.89 -12.41 31.25
CA PHE A 828 20.05 -11.50 31.15
C PHE A 828 20.83 -11.35 32.45
N GLU A 829 20.44 -12.05 33.52
CA GLU A 829 21.00 -11.88 34.87
C GLU A 829 21.02 -10.40 35.30
N ASP A 830 20.04 -9.61 34.85
CA ASP A 830 19.96 -8.16 35.02
C ASP A 830 19.33 -7.74 36.37
N GLY A 831 19.15 -8.70 37.27
CA GLY A 831 18.48 -8.52 38.56
C GLY A 831 16.95 -8.50 38.48
N PHE A 832 16.35 -8.59 37.28
CA PHE A 832 14.91 -8.68 37.10
C PHE A 832 14.53 -10.12 36.80
N SER A 833 13.80 -10.72 37.74
CA SER A 833 13.20 -12.02 37.54
C SER A 833 12.05 -11.93 36.53
N ASN A 834 11.74 -13.04 35.88
CA ASN A 834 10.65 -13.15 34.93
C ASN A 834 9.31 -12.72 35.54
N LEU A 835 9.02 -13.12 36.79
CA LEU A 835 7.80 -12.70 37.46
C LEU A 835 7.76 -11.18 37.68
N LEU A 836 8.91 -10.56 37.97
CA LEU A 836 9.01 -9.11 38.09
C LEU A 836 8.85 -8.41 36.73
N LYS A 837 9.43 -8.96 35.66
CA LYS A 837 9.23 -8.45 34.29
C LYS A 837 7.76 -8.51 33.90
N PHE A 838 7.08 -9.61 34.19
CA PHE A 838 5.63 -9.75 34.03
C PHE A 838 4.85 -8.70 34.84
N GLY A 839 5.18 -8.55 36.13
CA GLY A 839 4.57 -7.55 37.01
C GLY A 839 4.73 -6.11 36.53
N LEU A 840 5.84 -5.80 35.85
CA LEU A 840 6.15 -4.48 35.28
C LEU A 840 5.71 -4.32 33.81
N GLY A 841 5.22 -5.39 33.17
CA GLY A 841 4.80 -5.36 31.76
C GLY A 841 5.97 -5.27 30.78
N LEU A 842 7.13 -5.82 31.16
CA LEU A 842 8.36 -5.77 30.37
C LEU A 842 8.46 -6.99 29.43
N PRO A 843 8.99 -6.83 28.21
CA PRO A 843 9.30 -7.96 27.34
C PRO A 843 10.42 -8.82 27.93
N VAL A 844 10.29 -10.15 27.81
CA VAL A 844 11.26 -11.10 28.37
C VAL A 844 12.69 -10.91 27.83
N ARG A 845 12.81 -10.57 26.53
CA ARG A 845 14.09 -10.43 25.79
C ARG A 845 14.64 -9.01 25.80
N THR A 846 14.11 -8.15 26.67
CA THR A 846 14.63 -6.81 26.88
C THR A 846 15.40 -6.77 28.21
N PRO A 847 16.67 -6.33 28.21
CA PRO A 847 17.38 -6.01 29.45
C PRO A 847 16.64 -4.91 30.20
N ALA A 848 16.62 -4.94 31.54
CA ALA A 848 15.89 -3.94 32.34
C ALA A 848 16.38 -2.48 32.22
N GLN A 849 17.41 -2.21 31.41
CA GLN A 849 17.95 -0.86 31.19
C GLN A 849 16.86 0.09 30.65
N GLY A 850 16.49 1.10 31.46
CA GLY A 850 15.49 2.12 31.12
C GLY A 850 14.12 1.92 31.80
N HIS A 851 13.86 0.75 32.36
CA HIS A 851 12.62 0.43 33.09
C HIS A 851 12.91 0.33 34.59
N GLU A 852 13.15 1.48 35.22
CA GLU A 852 13.71 1.52 36.56
C GLU A 852 12.62 1.55 37.64
N ILE A 853 12.73 0.60 38.57
CA ILE A 853 12.32 0.82 39.96
C ILE A 853 13.28 1.88 40.51
N ARG A 854 12.78 3.08 40.79
CA ARG A 854 13.59 4.25 41.15
C ARG A 854 13.52 4.55 42.63
N TRP A 855 14.65 4.91 43.19
CA TRP A 855 14.70 5.58 44.48
C TRP A 855 14.54 7.09 44.29
N ARG A 856 13.70 7.72 45.12
CA ARG A 856 13.50 9.17 45.09
C ARG A 856 13.42 9.74 46.50
N GLU A 857 14.07 10.87 46.72
CA GLU A 857 13.92 11.65 47.95
C GLU A 857 13.18 12.96 47.62
N GLU A 858 12.08 13.21 48.31
CA GLU A 858 11.26 14.41 48.14
C GLU A 858 10.85 14.95 49.52
N SER A 859 11.23 16.19 49.82
CA SER A 859 10.92 16.88 51.10
C SER A 859 11.40 16.13 52.36
N GLY A 860 12.53 15.42 52.28
CA GLY A 860 13.11 14.65 53.39
C GLY A 860 12.44 13.29 53.63
N GLN A 861 11.52 12.88 52.76
CA GLN A 861 10.94 11.54 52.75
C GLN A 861 11.47 10.76 51.54
N GLN A 862 11.76 9.48 51.74
CA GLN A 862 12.31 8.59 50.71
C GLN A 862 11.20 7.70 50.15
N TRP A 863 11.30 7.38 48.86
CA TRP A 863 10.29 6.66 48.09
C TRP A 863 10.94 5.67 47.15
N ILE A 864 10.26 4.55 46.93
CA ILE A 864 10.48 3.67 45.79
C ILE A 864 9.35 3.89 44.79
N GLU A 865 9.70 4.26 43.57
CA GLU A 865 8.77 4.54 42.47
C GLU A 865 8.89 3.48 41.38
N PHE A 866 7.76 2.93 40.92
CA PHE A 866 7.70 2.06 39.75
C PHE A 866 6.31 2.09 39.12
N THR A 867 6.19 1.66 37.87
CA THR A 867 4.89 1.56 37.17
C THR A 867 4.56 0.08 36.99
N PRO A 868 3.63 -0.50 37.77
CA PRO A 868 3.20 -1.87 37.54
C PRO A 868 2.41 -1.96 36.24
N SER A 869 2.44 -3.15 35.63
CA SER A 869 1.53 -3.50 34.54
C SER A 869 0.08 -3.45 35.04
N PRO A 870 -0.86 -2.90 34.26
CA PRO A 870 -2.27 -2.87 34.64
C PRO A 870 -2.98 -4.24 34.55
N HIS A 871 -2.26 -5.27 34.08
CA HIS A 871 -2.81 -6.58 33.73
C HIS A 871 -2.74 -7.64 34.85
N PRO A 872 -1.58 -7.86 35.53
CA PRO A 872 -1.50 -8.82 36.62
C PRO A 872 -2.15 -8.31 37.91
N ARG A 873 -3.42 -8.64 38.12
CA ARG A 873 -4.17 -8.28 39.35
C ARG A 873 -3.98 -9.24 40.53
N HIS A 874 -3.26 -10.33 40.30
CA HIS A 874 -3.04 -11.42 41.26
C HIS A 874 -1.62 -11.42 41.83
N LEU A 875 -0.85 -10.33 41.67
CA LEU A 875 0.48 -10.21 42.25
C LEU A 875 0.43 -9.40 43.54
N ASP A 876 1.11 -9.88 44.58
CA ASP A 876 1.45 -9.08 45.75
C ASP A 876 2.86 -8.52 45.58
N TRP A 877 3.02 -7.22 45.84
CA TRP A 877 4.29 -6.52 45.76
C TRP A 877 4.89 -6.40 47.16
N ILE A 878 6.12 -6.87 47.30
CA ILE A 878 6.80 -6.97 48.59
C ILE A 878 8.04 -6.09 48.56
N LEU A 879 8.13 -5.16 49.50
CA LEU A 879 9.35 -4.39 49.74
C LEU A 879 10.07 -4.96 50.95
N GLU A 880 11.30 -5.43 50.73
CA GLU A 880 12.17 -5.96 51.78
C GLU A 880 13.35 -5.02 52.03
N GLU A 881 13.77 -4.92 53.29
CA GLU A 881 14.90 -4.11 53.73
C GLU A 881 15.99 -5.01 54.34
N SER A 882 17.26 -4.69 54.08
CA SER A 882 18.39 -5.38 54.70
C SER A 882 19.52 -4.43 55.11
N ALA A 883 20.25 -4.79 56.16
CA ALA A 883 21.49 -4.13 56.57
C ALA A 883 22.72 -4.63 55.80
N ASP A 884 22.62 -5.81 55.16
CA ASP A 884 23.71 -6.50 54.47
C ASP A 884 23.26 -7.06 53.12
N LEU A 885 23.87 -6.59 52.05
CA LEU A 885 23.57 -7.00 50.68
C LEU A 885 24.01 -8.45 50.38
N GLU A 886 25.07 -8.92 51.03
CA GLU A 886 25.72 -10.19 50.65
C GLU A 886 25.02 -11.40 51.27
N SER A 887 24.66 -11.32 52.55
CA SER A 887 23.93 -12.38 53.26
C SER A 887 22.40 -12.27 53.13
N TRP A 888 21.90 -11.09 52.74
CA TRP A 888 20.49 -10.69 52.83
C TRP A 888 19.84 -11.13 54.16
N GLU A 889 20.41 -10.70 55.28
CA GLU A 889 19.78 -10.84 56.58
C GLU A 889 18.64 -9.82 56.70
N GLU A 890 17.38 -10.29 56.75
CA GLU A 890 16.23 -9.43 57.00
C GLU A 890 16.42 -8.72 58.35
N VAL A 891 16.42 -7.38 58.33
CA VAL A 891 16.45 -6.60 59.56
C VAL A 891 15.18 -6.94 60.34
N ALA A 892 15.31 -7.22 61.64
CA ALA A 892 14.17 -7.55 62.50
C ALA A 892 13.10 -6.44 62.47
N GLY A 893 12.12 -6.61 61.59
CA GLY A 893 11.03 -5.70 61.26
C GLY A 893 10.13 -6.39 60.24
N GLU A 894 8.81 -6.22 60.36
CA GLU A 894 7.87 -6.82 59.42
C GLU A 894 8.17 -6.27 58.02
N ALA A 895 8.48 -7.15 57.06
CA ALA A 895 8.55 -6.76 55.66
C ALA A 895 7.28 -5.98 55.30
N LEU A 896 7.44 -4.82 54.68
CA LEU A 896 6.29 -4.00 54.30
C LEU A 896 5.62 -4.68 53.11
N GLU A 897 4.69 -5.57 53.40
CA GLU A 897 3.88 -6.23 52.40
C GLU A 897 2.78 -5.28 51.94
N ILE A 898 2.82 -4.89 50.67
CA ILE A 898 1.83 -3.99 50.08
C ILE A 898 1.03 -4.82 49.09
N SER A 899 -0.09 -5.34 49.57
CA SER A 899 -1.07 -5.95 48.68
C SER A 899 -1.78 -4.84 47.91
N LEU A 900 -1.39 -4.65 46.65
CA LEU A 900 -2.10 -3.80 45.71
C LEU A 900 -3.31 -4.60 45.22
N SER A 901 -4.41 -4.60 45.98
CA SER A 901 -5.62 -5.35 45.64
C SER A 901 -6.28 -4.89 44.33
N ASP A 902 -5.97 -3.66 43.88
CA ASP A 902 -6.22 -3.13 42.54
C ASP A 902 -5.00 -2.25 42.15
N PRO A 903 -4.08 -2.69 41.28
CA PRO A 903 -2.93 -1.86 40.93
C PRO A 903 -3.42 -0.58 40.25
N PRO A 904 -3.07 0.62 40.76
CA PRO A 904 -3.45 1.87 40.11
C PRO A 904 -2.82 1.90 38.72
N THR A 905 -3.59 2.29 37.70
CA THR A 905 -3.05 2.58 36.37
C THR A 905 -2.15 3.82 36.47
N GLY A 906 -0.85 3.63 36.68
CA GLY A 906 0.13 4.73 36.81
C GLY A 906 1.29 4.45 37.75
N LEU A 907 2.05 5.51 38.08
CA LEU A 907 3.20 5.46 38.96
C LEU A 907 2.81 5.09 40.39
N VAL A 908 3.30 3.97 40.90
CA VAL A 908 3.23 3.58 42.32
C VAL A 908 4.38 4.23 43.07
N ARG A 909 4.07 4.84 44.23
CA ARG A 909 5.05 5.43 45.15
C ARG A 909 4.94 4.77 46.52
N LEU A 910 5.97 4.02 46.91
CA LEU A 910 6.04 3.37 48.21
C LEU A 910 6.90 4.20 49.15
N PRO A 911 6.36 4.74 50.26
CA PRO A 911 7.16 5.49 51.22
C PRO A 911 8.12 4.54 51.92
N VAL A 912 9.38 4.97 52.04
CA VAL A 912 10.42 4.24 52.74
C VAL A 912 10.76 5.01 54.01
N VAL A 913 10.69 4.34 55.16
CA VAL A 913 11.19 4.83 56.43
C VAL A 913 12.29 3.88 56.86
N PRO A 914 13.54 4.09 56.42
CA PRO A 914 14.61 3.14 56.67
C PRO A 914 14.74 2.89 58.17
N GLY A 915 14.79 1.62 58.57
CA GLY A 915 15.27 1.29 59.91
C GLY A 915 16.66 1.91 60.15
N PRO A 916 17.07 2.16 61.41
CA PRO A 916 18.35 2.79 61.72
C PRO A 916 19.57 2.02 61.17
N ASP A 917 19.39 0.74 60.83
CA ASP A 917 20.41 -0.14 60.27
C ASP A 917 20.14 -0.56 58.81
N ALA A 918 19.04 -0.12 58.17
CA ALA A 918 18.71 -0.49 56.81
C ALA A 918 19.64 0.21 55.79
N ARG A 919 20.26 -0.58 54.90
CA ARG A 919 21.20 -0.10 53.88
C ARG A 919 20.80 -0.47 52.45
N PHE A 920 19.96 -1.49 52.28
CA PHE A 920 19.58 -2.05 50.99
C PHE A 920 18.08 -2.35 50.95
N PHE A 921 17.50 -2.23 49.75
CA PHE A 921 16.08 -2.46 49.49
C PHE A 921 15.91 -3.41 48.31
N ARG A 922 14.91 -4.29 48.36
CA ARG A 922 14.55 -5.20 47.26
C ARG A 922 13.04 -5.19 47.06
N VAL A 923 12.63 -5.03 45.81
CA VAL A 923 11.24 -5.21 45.39
C VAL A 923 11.09 -6.62 44.84
N LYS A 924 10.13 -7.36 45.40
CA LYS A 924 9.69 -8.66 44.88
C LYS A 924 8.24 -8.58 44.46
N VAL A 925 7.88 -9.53 43.62
CA VAL A 925 6.49 -9.89 43.35
C VAL A 925 6.30 -11.36 43.70
N ARG A 926 5.13 -11.71 44.23
CA ARG A 926 4.68 -13.09 44.37
C ARG A 926 3.27 -13.22 43.80
N GLU A 927 2.95 -14.39 43.26
CA GLU A 927 1.57 -14.70 42.96
C GLU A 927 0.77 -14.90 44.25
N ARG A 928 -0.39 -14.26 44.32
CA ARG A 928 -1.35 -14.44 45.41
C ARG A 928 -1.92 -15.86 45.29
N GLN A 929 -1.66 -16.69 46.28
CA GLN A 929 -2.32 -17.99 46.39
C GLN A 929 -3.78 -17.74 46.76
N ASN A 930 -4.70 -18.02 45.83
CA ASN A 930 -6.14 -17.94 46.09
C ASN A 930 -6.61 -19.00 47.09
#